data_AF-A0A520CK67-F1
#
_entry.id   AF-A0A520CK67-F1
#
_cell.length_a   1.000
_cell.length_b   1.000
_cell.length_c   1.000
_cell.angle_alpha   90.00
_cell.angle_beta   90.00
_cell.angle_gamma   90.00
#
_symmetry.space_group_name_H-M   'P 1'
#
loop_
_entity.id
_entity.type
_entity.pdbx_description
1 polymer ?
#
loop_
_entity_poly.entity_id
_entity_poly.type
_entity_poly.pdbx_seq_one_letter_code
_entity_poly.pdbx_strand_id
1 'polypeptide(L)'
;MKCYKFFLRISLVFTILIQGLNTVKAQSGDQILDGIGETGMVARYIFDGELKDWSRNNLHAKFQGGQAKFVNDTRFGKVLSLSGGANDFITIPSEALTDLETISISGWMFLRSNQPDQYFFDFGKDATKHFFATPTGLNEQKGFQAFITKDKTNQNGAIAPALEINKWVHVAVVVDVASKSIITYVDGRPAGEAKDVAIDLTSVFGAQSSQKNILYLGKSFTQDAPNLNALIRDFRIYRVPLSRRQVAGIYNNATGNNQSAVNVGKREDELQKFEANHQQLYNSYLTSVADVEVETVVGDLPRLPIYLQGTYKGGIKDQKVRVLWPEATDNSSVLKAGIYTVVGRVAGTDFKPKAIVTVKNSSKSTTPVSKLTTFHLSQVALKTDEHGHNTKFIENRDKFINTLGKTDPNSFLYMFRHAFGQKQPSGSKPLGVWDTEDTKLRGHATGHYLTAIAQAYAGTGYDKMLQANFAKKMELMVNTLYDLSQLSGKPKEAGASSVSDPALVPFGPGKTEYNSDLSQAGIRNDYENWGKGFISAYPPDQFIMLENGAKYGGQKTQIWAPYYTLHKILAGLIDVYEVTGNKKALAVAEGMNDWVYARLSKLPKETLIKMWNTYIAGEYGGMNETSARLYRITGKQSHLATAQLFDNTRVFFGDTNHSHGLAKNVDIFRGLHANQHIPQIVGSIEMYRVSNKPEYYKVADNFWNKAVNDYSYSIGGVAGARNPANAECFVGQPGTLYENGFSEGG
;
A
#
# COMPACT_ATOMS: atom_id res chain seq x y z
N MET A 1 -21.04 34.68 48.50
CA MET A 1 -21.15 34.35 47.06
C MET A 1 -19.81 34.17 46.30
N LYS A 2 -18.65 34.00 46.95
CA LYS A 2 -17.37 33.68 46.25
C LYS A 2 -16.86 32.24 46.46
N CYS A 3 -17.24 31.54 47.55
CA CYS A 3 -16.79 30.16 47.79
C CYS A 3 -17.55 29.08 46.99
N TYR A 4 -18.83 29.32 46.62
CA TYR A 4 -19.62 28.34 45.86
C TYR A 4 -19.16 28.19 44.40
N LYS A 5 -18.58 29.23 43.79
CA LYS A 5 -18.06 29.20 42.41
C LYS A 5 -16.72 28.47 42.30
N PHE A 6 -15.98 28.32 43.41
CA PHE A 6 -14.70 27.61 43.43
C PHE A 6 -14.91 26.09 43.52
N PHE A 7 -15.83 25.65 44.38
CA PHE A 7 -16.20 24.23 44.49
C PHE A 7 -16.90 23.70 43.22
N LEU A 8 -17.76 24.48 42.57
CA LEU A 8 -18.38 24.06 41.30
C LEU A 8 -17.37 23.90 40.16
N ARG A 9 -16.29 24.71 40.16
CA ARG A 9 -15.21 24.62 39.16
C ARG A 9 -14.28 23.43 39.41
N ILE A 10 -14.03 23.08 40.68
CA ILE A 10 -13.21 21.90 41.01
C ILE A 10 -13.98 20.59 40.72
N SER A 11 -15.29 20.53 41.00
CA SER A 11 -16.11 19.37 40.60
C SER A 11 -16.28 19.23 39.09
N LEU A 12 -16.40 20.33 38.32
CA LEU A 12 -16.42 20.23 36.85
C LEU A 12 -15.06 19.77 36.29
N VAL A 13 -13.94 20.20 36.88
CA VAL A 13 -12.60 19.77 36.45
C VAL A 13 -12.35 18.30 36.78
N PHE A 14 -12.83 17.81 37.93
CA PHE A 14 -12.74 16.37 38.29
C PHE A 14 -13.68 15.48 37.47
N THR A 15 -14.84 15.99 37.02
CA THR A 15 -15.77 15.22 36.17
C THR A 15 -15.31 15.17 34.71
N ILE A 16 -14.56 16.17 34.24
CA ILE A 16 -13.93 16.17 32.90
C ILE A 16 -12.67 15.28 32.86
N LEU A 17 -12.04 14.99 34.01
CA LEU A 17 -10.84 14.15 34.11
C LEU A 17 -11.11 12.63 34.16
N ILE A 18 -12.37 12.18 34.23
CA ILE A 18 -12.73 10.74 34.30
C ILE A 18 -13.41 10.25 33.00
N GLN A 19 -13.73 11.13 32.04
CA GLN A 19 -14.22 10.69 30.73
C GLN A 19 -13.07 10.35 29.76
N GLY A 20 -12.64 9.09 29.83
CA GLY A 20 -12.31 8.31 28.63
C GLY A 20 -10.99 8.64 27.94
N LEU A 21 -9.86 8.43 28.63
CA LEU A 21 -8.60 8.09 27.98
C LEU A 21 -8.75 6.72 27.27
N ASN A 22 -9.38 6.67 26.09
CA ASN A 22 -9.14 5.60 25.14
C ASN A 22 -7.85 5.97 24.40
N THR A 23 -6.70 5.55 24.94
CA THR A 23 -5.46 5.52 24.16
C THR A 23 -5.59 4.43 23.10
N VAL A 24 -6.09 4.81 21.92
CA VAL A 24 -6.11 3.94 20.73
C VAL A 24 -4.65 3.67 20.36
N LYS A 25 -4.23 2.41 20.49
CA LYS A 25 -2.92 1.95 20.03
C LYS A 25 -3.06 1.43 18.60
N ALA A 26 -2.26 2.02 17.74
CA ALA A 26 -1.85 1.51 16.45
C ALA A 26 -1.42 0.02 16.42
N GLN A 27 -1.96 -0.91 15.63
CA GLN A 27 -1.58 -2.32 15.44
C GLN A 27 -1.94 -2.84 14.03
N SER A 28 -1.25 -3.91 13.60
CA SER A 28 -1.08 -4.39 12.22
C SER A 28 -2.27 -5.14 11.62
N GLY A 29 -2.53 -4.95 10.31
CA GLY A 29 -3.54 -5.69 9.56
C GLY A 29 -3.12 -6.16 8.17
N ASP A 30 -3.47 -7.41 7.82
CA ASP A 30 -3.29 -8.00 6.49
C ASP A 30 -4.48 -7.66 5.59
N GLN A 31 -4.28 -6.69 4.69
CA GLN A 31 -5.34 -6.14 3.84
C GLN A 31 -5.32 -6.71 2.40
N ILE A 32 -4.19 -7.25 1.94
CA ILE A 32 -3.99 -7.61 0.51
C ILE A 32 -4.20 -9.11 0.21
N LEU A 33 -4.28 -10.00 1.21
CA LEU A 33 -4.43 -11.45 0.99
C LEU A 33 -5.67 -11.83 0.14
N ASP A 34 -6.65 -10.93 0.03
CA ASP A 34 -7.92 -11.16 -0.69
C ASP A 34 -8.04 -10.37 -2.00
N GLY A 35 -6.95 -9.73 -2.48
CA GLY A 35 -6.99 -8.89 -3.69
C GLY A 35 -7.83 -7.61 -3.49
N ILE A 36 -7.87 -7.10 -2.26
CA ILE A 36 -8.53 -5.86 -1.89
C ILE A 36 -7.42 -4.86 -1.57
N GLY A 37 -7.45 -3.67 -2.16
CA GLY A 37 -6.44 -2.63 -1.88
C GLY A 37 -6.46 -2.21 -0.41
N GLU A 38 -5.30 -1.82 0.12
CA GLU A 38 -5.10 -1.50 1.55
C GLU A 38 -6.08 -0.42 2.09
N THR A 39 -6.53 0.49 1.24
CA THR A 39 -7.49 1.54 1.61
C THR A 39 -8.94 1.06 1.73
N GLY A 40 -9.27 -0.10 1.16
CA GLY A 40 -10.64 -0.60 1.11
C GLY A 40 -11.11 -1.23 2.43
N MET A 41 -10.21 -1.78 3.24
CA MET A 41 -10.56 -2.42 4.52
C MET A 41 -10.63 -1.40 5.66
N VAL A 42 -11.76 -1.39 6.37
CA VAL A 42 -12.03 -0.51 7.52
C VAL A 42 -11.64 -1.19 8.82
N ALA A 43 -12.07 -2.43 9.04
CA ALA A 43 -11.78 -3.17 10.26
C ALA A 43 -11.83 -4.67 9.98
N ARG A 44 -11.04 -5.47 10.70
CA ARG A 44 -11.03 -6.93 10.61
C ARG A 44 -10.80 -7.53 12.01
N TYR A 45 -11.71 -8.36 12.47
CA TYR A 45 -11.62 -9.02 13.76
C TYR A 45 -11.54 -10.50 13.54
N ILE A 46 -10.34 -11.04 13.71
CA ILE A 46 -10.07 -12.46 13.54
C ILE A 46 -10.85 -13.26 14.60
N PHE A 47 -10.87 -12.82 15.86
CA PHE A 47 -11.53 -13.46 17.01
C PHE A 47 -10.95 -14.83 17.40
N ASP A 48 -9.62 -14.96 17.47
CA ASP A 48 -8.86 -16.16 17.89
C ASP A 48 -8.44 -16.15 19.37
N GLY A 49 -9.21 -15.49 20.23
CA GLY A 49 -8.88 -15.30 21.63
C GLY A 49 -8.73 -13.83 22.03
N GLU A 50 -8.80 -12.93 21.07
CA GLU A 50 -8.74 -11.48 21.28
C GLU A 50 -9.81 -10.74 20.45
N LEU A 51 -10.14 -9.51 20.87
CA LEU A 51 -11.09 -8.60 20.19
C LEU A 51 -10.38 -7.53 19.35
N LYS A 52 -9.12 -7.81 19.00
CA LYS A 52 -8.25 -6.90 18.28
C LYS A 52 -8.75 -6.68 16.85
N ASP A 53 -8.70 -5.42 16.42
CA ASP A 53 -8.81 -5.06 15.01
C ASP A 53 -7.45 -5.28 14.33
N TRP A 54 -7.44 -6.20 13.38
CA TRP A 54 -6.36 -6.58 12.46
C TRP A 54 -6.48 -5.81 11.14
N SER A 55 -6.91 -4.56 11.17
CA SER A 55 -6.79 -3.61 10.07
C SER A 55 -5.77 -2.51 10.45
N ARG A 56 -5.36 -1.68 9.49
CA ARG A 56 -4.49 -0.53 9.77
C ARG A 56 -5.13 0.54 10.69
N ASN A 57 -6.44 0.48 10.92
CA ASN A 57 -7.22 1.55 11.57
C ASN A 57 -7.40 1.39 13.08
N ASN A 58 -7.16 0.19 13.64
CA ASN A 58 -7.10 -0.06 15.08
C ASN A 58 -8.35 0.23 15.87
N LEU A 59 -9.45 -0.16 15.28
CA LEU A 59 -10.77 0.02 15.83
C LEU A 59 -11.10 -1.16 16.75
N HIS A 60 -10.27 -1.43 17.76
CA HIS A 60 -10.45 -2.62 18.62
C HIS A 60 -11.86 -2.71 19.20
N ALA A 61 -12.45 -3.90 19.12
CA ALA A 61 -13.81 -4.11 19.56
C ALA A 61 -13.87 -4.30 21.08
N LYS A 62 -15.02 -3.98 21.68
CA LYS A 62 -15.27 -4.14 23.11
C LYS A 62 -16.42 -5.10 23.33
N PHE A 63 -16.27 -5.99 24.30
CA PHE A 63 -17.33 -6.88 24.77
C PHE A 63 -18.03 -6.27 25.98
N GLN A 64 -19.35 -6.27 25.98
CA GLN A 64 -20.12 -5.55 27.01
C GLN A 64 -20.34 -6.36 28.29
N GLY A 65 -20.20 -7.69 28.26
CA GLY A 65 -20.34 -8.58 29.41
C GLY A 65 -19.09 -8.75 30.28
N GLY A 66 -18.12 -7.84 30.21
CA GLY A 66 -16.87 -7.89 30.99
C GLY A 66 -15.73 -8.62 30.27
N GLN A 67 -15.78 -9.95 30.18
CA GLN A 67 -14.79 -10.76 29.46
C GLN A 67 -15.44 -11.55 28.33
N ALA A 68 -14.91 -11.40 27.11
CA ALA A 68 -15.37 -12.18 25.96
C ALA A 68 -15.04 -13.66 26.14
N LYS A 69 -16.01 -14.51 25.79
CA LYS A 69 -15.84 -15.96 25.84
C LYS A 69 -15.32 -16.47 24.50
N PHE A 70 -14.22 -17.22 24.55
CA PHE A 70 -13.68 -17.92 23.39
C PHE A 70 -13.72 -19.42 23.61
N VAL A 71 -14.11 -20.16 22.58
CA VAL A 71 -14.19 -21.63 22.62
C VAL A 71 -13.28 -22.21 21.53
N ASN A 72 -12.79 -23.43 21.77
CA ASN A 72 -12.04 -24.17 20.76
C ASN A 72 -13.02 -24.81 19.77
N ASP A 73 -12.76 -24.59 18.49
CA ASP A 73 -13.48 -25.08 17.34
C ASP A 73 -12.52 -25.92 16.48
N THR A 74 -13.05 -26.98 15.89
CA THR A 74 -12.25 -27.96 15.14
C THR A 74 -11.75 -27.41 13.80
N ARG A 75 -12.39 -26.38 13.24
CA ARG A 75 -12.05 -25.79 11.95
C ARG A 75 -11.18 -24.55 12.09
N PHE A 76 -11.50 -23.68 13.05
CA PHE A 76 -10.86 -22.36 13.16
C PHE A 76 -9.98 -22.18 14.39
N GLY A 77 -9.83 -23.21 15.24
CA GLY A 77 -9.12 -23.07 16.51
C GLY A 77 -9.96 -22.25 17.48
N LYS A 78 -9.43 -21.17 18.06
CA LYS A 78 -10.23 -20.33 18.97
C LYS A 78 -11.21 -19.45 18.19
N VAL A 79 -12.45 -19.36 18.67
CA VAL A 79 -13.52 -18.51 18.09
C VAL A 79 -14.31 -17.78 19.17
N LEU A 80 -14.89 -16.62 18.85
CA LEU A 80 -15.76 -15.88 19.76
C LEU A 80 -17.10 -16.62 19.93
N SER A 81 -17.59 -16.74 21.17
CA SER A 81 -18.89 -17.34 21.49
C SER A 81 -19.84 -16.31 22.10
N LEU A 82 -20.97 -16.06 21.42
CA LEU A 82 -22.09 -15.27 21.95
C LEU A 82 -23.25 -16.22 22.27
N SER A 83 -23.67 -16.31 23.53
CA SER A 83 -24.74 -17.20 24.00
C SER A 83 -26.14 -16.59 23.95
N GLY A 84 -26.29 -15.36 23.47
CA GLY A 84 -27.57 -14.63 23.45
C GLY A 84 -27.96 -14.01 24.81
N GLY A 85 -27.04 -13.91 25.77
CA GLY A 85 -27.28 -13.22 27.05
C GLY A 85 -27.36 -11.70 26.88
N ALA A 86 -28.00 -10.97 27.81
CA ALA A 86 -28.30 -9.53 27.67
C ALA A 86 -27.08 -8.62 27.37
N ASN A 87 -25.91 -8.94 27.93
CA ASN A 87 -24.64 -8.22 27.70
C ASN A 87 -23.66 -8.98 26.78
N ASP A 88 -24.13 -10.03 26.12
CA ASP A 88 -23.31 -10.92 25.30
C ASP A 88 -23.28 -10.48 23.84
N PHE A 89 -22.64 -9.33 23.62
CA PHE A 89 -22.49 -8.71 22.31
C PHE A 89 -21.24 -7.83 22.26
N ILE A 90 -20.86 -7.44 21.05
CA ILE A 90 -19.68 -6.66 20.76
C ILE A 90 -20.08 -5.25 20.28
N THR A 91 -19.33 -4.25 20.70
CA THR A 91 -19.38 -2.89 20.14
C THR A 91 -18.09 -2.56 19.41
N ILE A 92 -18.23 -2.04 18.19
CA ILE A 92 -17.12 -1.57 17.36
C ILE A 92 -17.02 -0.03 17.46
N PRO A 93 -15.81 0.56 17.46
CA PRO A 93 -15.63 2.02 17.45
C PRO A 93 -16.32 2.70 16.27
N SER A 94 -17.06 3.78 16.56
CA SER A 94 -17.88 4.51 15.58
C SER A 94 -17.12 5.05 14.37
N GLU A 95 -15.81 5.28 14.55
CA GLU A 95 -14.87 5.75 13.54
C GLU A 95 -14.79 4.81 12.34
N ALA A 96 -15.19 3.54 12.49
CA ALA A 96 -15.30 2.57 11.40
C ALA A 96 -16.19 3.08 10.26
N LEU A 97 -17.23 3.87 10.55
CA LEU A 97 -18.19 4.32 9.53
C LEU A 97 -17.96 5.77 9.06
N THR A 98 -16.75 6.31 9.21
CA THR A 98 -16.42 7.66 8.75
C THR A 98 -16.13 7.70 7.24
N ASP A 99 -16.73 8.66 6.54
CA ASP A 99 -16.56 8.93 5.10
C ASP A 99 -16.83 7.70 4.23
N LEU A 100 -17.99 7.07 4.43
CA LEU A 100 -18.43 5.92 3.64
C LEU A 100 -19.34 6.35 2.50
N GLU A 101 -18.85 6.17 1.27
CA GLU A 101 -19.68 6.21 0.07
C GLU A 101 -20.38 4.87 -0.19
N THR A 102 -19.87 3.78 0.39
CA THR A 102 -20.28 2.39 0.17
C THR A 102 -19.78 1.54 1.33
N ILE A 103 -20.42 0.39 1.59
CA ILE A 103 -20.04 -0.50 2.67
C ILE A 103 -20.19 -1.97 2.28
N SER A 104 -19.21 -2.79 2.65
CA SER A 104 -19.36 -4.24 2.66
C SER A 104 -19.01 -4.80 4.03
N ILE A 105 -19.78 -5.76 4.52
CA ILE A 105 -19.54 -6.45 5.79
C ILE A 105 -19.51 -7.94 5.54
N SER A 106 -18.49 -8.64 6.04
CA SER A 106 -18.38 -10.10 5.92
C SER A 106 -18.01 -10.75 7.25
N GLY A 107 -18.37 -12.01 7.43
CA GLY A 107 -17.90 -12.79 8.57
C GLY A 107 -18.35 -14.24 8.54
N TRP A 108 -17.66 -15.08 9.29
CA TRP A 108 -18.07 -16.45 9.54
C TRP A 108 -18.97 -16.50 10.76
N MET A 109 -20.07 -17.25 10.64
CA MET A 109 -21.03 -17.45 11.71
C MET A 109 -21.41 -18.92 11.82
N PHE A 110 -21.40 -19.43 13.05
CA PHE A 110 -22.00 -20.71 13.42
C PHE A 110 -23.25 -20.42 14.24
N LEU A 111 -24.40 -20.37 13.59
CA LEU A 111 -25.65 -20.01 14.24
C LEU A 111 -26.15 -21.17 15.11
N ARG A 112 -26.42 -20.94 16.40
CA ARG A 112 -26.85 -21.99 17.35
C ARG A 112 -28.35 -21.96 17.65
N SER A 113 -29.06 -20.94 17.20
CA SER A 113 -30.48 -20.76 17.43
C SER A 113 -31.18 -20.31 16.15
N ASN A 114 -32.37 -20.84 15.88
CA ASN A 114 -33.23 -20.39 14.79
C ASN A 114 -34.27 -19.35 15.26
N GLN A 115 -34.07 -18.73 16.44
CA GLN A 115 -34.96 -17.68 16.91
C GLN A 115 -34.97 -16.50 15.92
N PRO A 116 -36.16 -16.02 15.50
CA PRO A 116 -36.30 -14.79 14.72
C PRO A 116 -35.76 -13.57 15.46
N ASP A 117 -35.61 -12.46 14.73
CA ASP A 117 -35.19 -11.16 15.28
C ASP A 117 -33.83 -11.16 15.99
N GLN A 118 -32.98 -12.14 15.72
CA GLN A 118 -31.57 -12.08 16.06
C GLN A 118 -30.83 -11.25 15.01
N TYR A 119 -29.80 -10.51 15.43
CA TYR A 119 -29.05 -9.61 14.55
C TYR A 119 -27.60 -10.06 14.50
N PHE A 120 -27.10 -10.32 13.30
CA PHE A 120 -25.67 -10.55 13.08
C PHE A 120 -24.91 -9.27 13.38
N PHE A 121 -25.30 -8.17 12.73
CA PHE A 121 -24.88 -6.81 13.07
C PHE A 121 -26.06 -5.84 12.97
N ASP A 122 -25.97 -4.74 13.71
CA ASP A 122 -26.91 -3.62 13.65
C ASP A 122 -26.16 -2.30 13.90
N PHE A 123 -25.95 -1.53 12.84
CA PHE A 123 -25.08 -0.36 12.81
C PHE A 123 -25.88 0.90 12.50
N GLY A 124 -25.78 1.93 13.33
CA GLY A 124 -26.57 3.14 13.09
C GLY A 124 -26.54 4.12 14.24
N LYS A 125 -27.50 5.04 14.25
CA LYS A 125 -27.70 6.00 15.36
C LYS A 125 -28.69 5.46 16.38
N ASP A 126 -29.78 4.89 15.88
CA ASP A 126 -30.91 4.36 16.63
C ASP A 126 -31.76 3.44 15.72
N ALA A 127 -32.83 2.88 16.27
CA ALA A 127 -33.76 1.98 15.56
C ALA A 127 -34.48 2.63 14.37
N THR A 128 -34.39 3.95 14.17
CA THR A 128 -34.99 4.65 13.04
C THR A 128 -34.00 4.89 11.89
N LYS A 129 -32.69 4.78 12.17
CA LYS A 129 -31.58 5.06 11.25
C LYS A 129 -30.44 4.07 11.48
N HIS A 130 -30.56 2.90 10.87
CA HIS A 130 -29.55 1.84 10.96
C HIS A 130 -29.48 0.97 9.69
N PHE A 131 -28.38 0.23 9.58
CA PHE A 131 -28.12 -0.81 8.59
C PHE A 131 -27.83 -2.10 9.35
N PHE A 132 -28.58 -3.15 9.04
CA PHE A 132 -28.54 -4.37 9.82
C PHE A 132 -28.61 -5.62 8.95
N ALA A 133 -28.22 -6.75 9.54
CA ALA A 133 -28.47 -8.07 8.96
C ALA A 133 -28.98 -9.06 10.01
N THR A 134 -30.05 -9.79 9.68
CA THR A 134 -30.68 -10.81 10.55
C THR A 134 -30.53 -12.19 9.92
N PRO A 135 -29.95 -13.20 10.60
CA PRO A 135 -29.68 -14.50 9.98
C PRO A 135 -30.90 -15.39 9.79
N THR A 136 -31.95 -15.19 10.59
CA THR A 136 -33.19 -15.97 10.58
C THR A 136 -34.37 -15.20 10.00
N GLY A 137 -34.22 -13.88 9.86
CA GLY A 137 -35.24 -12.95 9.36
C GLY A 137 -36.07 -12.34 10.48
N LEU A 138 -36.87 -11.34 10.12
CA LEU A 138 -37.87 -10.73 11.00
C LEU A 138 -39.12 -11.64 11.08
N ASN A 139 -39.92 -11.54 12.16
CA ASN A 139 -41.07 -12.43 12.41
C ASN A 139 -42.04 -12.64 11.23
N GLU A 140 -42.14 -11.69 10.31
CA GLU A 140 -43.06 -11.72 9.16
C GLU A 140 -42.47 -12.39 7.91
N GLN A 141 -41.14 -12.54 7.83
CA GLN A 141 -40.46 -13.06 6.64
C GLN A 141 -39.19 -13.83 7.02
N LYS A 142 -39.15 -15.12 6.69
CA LYS A 142 -37.98 -15.98 6.95
C LYS A 142 -36.85 -15.72 5.96
N GLY A 143 -35.61 -15.87 6.41
CA GLY A 143 -34.43 -15.82 5.54
C GLY A 143 -33.32 -14.95 6.12
N PHE A 144 -32.09 -15.06 5.58
CA PHE A 144 -31.07 -14.07 5.88
C PHE A 144 -31.45 -12.75 5.21
N GLN A 145 -31.57 -11.69 5.98
CA GLN A 145 -32.02 -10.39 5.48
C GLN A 145 -30.99 -9.32 5.80
N ALA A 146 -30.82 -8.37 4.87
CA ALA A 146 -30.03 -7.18 5.07
C ALA A 146 -30.78 -5.94 4.58
N PHE A 147 -31.02 -4.99 5.48
CA PHE A 147 -31.87 -3.82 5.24
C PHE A 147 -31.22 -2.54 5.76
N ILE A 148 -31.59 -1.43 5.12
CA ILE A 148 -31.30 -0.07 5.60
C ILE A 148 -32.63 0.56 6.04
N THR A 149 -32.71 1.03 7.28
CA THR A 149 -33.86 1.77 7.79
C THR A 149 -33.57 3.25 7.79
N LYS A 150 -34.51 4.02 7.28
CA LYS A 150 -34.50 5.48 7.30
C LYS A 150 -35.87 5.98 7.74
N ASP A 151 -35.90 6.83 8.75
CA ASP A 151 -37.10 7.47 9.29
C ASP A 151 -38.23 6.45 9.63
N LYS A 152 -37.84 5.32 10.25
CA LYS A 152 -38.70 4.19 10.68
C LYS A 152 -39.24 3.30 9.55
N THR A 153 -38.75 3.46 8.32
CA THR A 153 -39.14 2.59 7.19
C THR A 153 -37.93 1.82 6.68
N ASN A 154 -38.05 0.49 6.60
CA ASN A 154 -37.06 -0.35 5.95
C ASN A 154 -37.15 -0.11 4.44
N GLN A 155 -36.05 0.32 3.84
CA GLN A 155 -35.93 0.40 2.39
C GLN A 155 -35.87 -1.01 1.78
N ASN A 156 -36.04 -1.14 0.46
CA ASN A 156 -35.82 -2.42 -0.22
C ASN A 156 -34.42 -2.97 0.13
N GLY A 157 -34.35 -4.24 0.54
CA GLY A 157 -33.11 -4.88 1.00
C GLY A 157 -32.97 -6.32 0.53
N ALA A 158 -31.79 -6.88 0.71
CA ALA A 158 -31.45 -8.19 0.16
C ALA A 158 -31.98 -9.31 1.05
N ILE A 159 -32.68 -10.26 0.43
CA ILE A 159 -33.24 -11.43 1.11
C ILE A 159 -32.64 -12.68 0.48
N ALA A 160 -32.04 -13.52 1.33
CA ALA A 160 -31.42 -14.78 0.97
C ALA A 160 -32.06 -15.92 1.78
N PRO A 161 -31.86 -17.19 1.38
CA PRO A 161 -32.32 -18.34 2.17
C PRO A 161 -31.84 -18.27 3.63
N ALA A 162 -32.63 -18.85 4.53
CA ALA A 162 -32.27 -18.91 5.95
C ALA A 162 -30.97 -19.71 6.13
N LEU A 163 -30.13 -19.27 7.06
CA LEU A 163 -28.87 -19.96 7.32
C LEU A 163 -29.10 -21.29 8.05
N GLU A 164 -28.31 -22.30 7.69
CA GLU A 164 -28.30 -23.57 8.42
C GLU A 164 -27.79 -23.36 9.86
N ILE A 165 -28.55 -23.84 10.84
CA ILE A 165 -28.10 -23.88 12.24
C ILE A 165 -27.05 -24.98 12.42
N ASN A 166 -26.19 -24.81 13.43
CA ASN A 166 -25.13 -25.75 13.80
C ASN A 166 -24.12 -26.05 12.69
N LYS A 167 -23.89 -25.08 11.80
CA LYS A 167 -22.92 -25.16 10.71
C LYS A 167 -22.23 -23.81 10.53
N TRP A 168 -20.93 -23.84 10.22
CA TRP A 168 -20.19 -22.65 9.83
C TRP A 168 -20.61 -22.18 8.46
N VAL A 169 -21.11 -20.95 8.38
CA VAL A 169 -21.49 -20.28 7.15
C VAL A 169 -20.74 -18.96 7.05
N HIS A 170 -20.14 -18.68 5.89
CA HIS A 170 -19.59 -17.36 5.60
C HIS A 170 -20.68 -16.49 4.97
N VAL A 171 -20.96 -15.34 5.57
CA VAL A 171 -21.90 -14.35 5.02
C VAL A 171 -21.17 -13.08 4.63
N ALA A 172 -21.59 -12.46 3.54
CA ALA A 172 -21.17 -11.10 3.20
C ALA A 172 -22.36 -10.29 2.66
N VAL A 173 -22.49 -9.05 3.13
CA VAL A 173 -23.46 -8.08 2.63
C VAL A 173 -22.70 -6.96 1.96
N VAL A 174 -23.00 -6.68 0.69
CA VAL A 174 -22.36 -5.66 -0.14
C VAL A 174 -23.40 -4.60 -0.50
N VAL A 175 -23.17 -3.36 -0.07
CA VAL A 175 -24.00 -2.21 -0.42
C VAL A 175 -23.24 -1.37 -1.45
N ASP A 176 -23.66 -1.43 -2.70
CA ASP A 176 -23.06 -0.68 -3.81
C ASP A 176 -23.95 0.52 -4.16
N VAL A 177 -23.54 1.71 -3.73
CA VAL A 177 -24.27 2.96 -3.95
C VAL A 177 -24.28 3.36 -5.43
N ALA A 178 -23.20 3.07 -6.16
CA ALA A 178 -23.09 3.44 -7.57
C ALA A 178 -24.08 2.64 -8.43
N SER A 179 -24.24 1.33 -8.15
CA SER A 179 -25.21 0.47 -8.83
C SER A 179 -26.59 0.42 -8.16
N LYS A 180 -26.81 1.15 -7.07
CA LYS A 180 -28.05 1.17 -6.27
C LYS A 180 -28.50 -0.23 -5.85
N SER A 181 -27.55 -1.08 -5.42
CA SER A 181 -27.82 -2.48 -5.09
C SER A 181 -27.34 -2.89 -3.70
N ILE A 182 -28.04 -3.85 -3.11
CA ILE A 182 -27.60 -4.58 -1.92
C ILE A 182 -27.56 -6.06 -2.29
N ILE A 183 -26.42 -6.72 -2.09
CA ILE A 183 -26.22 -8.14 -2.42
C ILE A 183 -25.77 -8.89 -1.17
N THR A 184 -26.45 -9.99 -0.87
CA THR A 184 -26.06 -10.96 0.15
C THR A 184 -25.36 -12.14 -0.52
N TYR A 185 -24.21 -12.53 0.02
CA TYR A 185 -23.46 -13.71 -0.34
C TYR A 185 -23.44 -14.71 0.82
N VAL A 186 -23.57 -16.00 0.49
CA VAL A 186 -23.45 -17.14 1.41
C VAL A 186 -22.40 -18.09 0.84
N ASP A 187 -21.42 -18.46 1.66
CA ASP A 187 -20.28 -19.35 1.30
C ASP A 187 -19.59 -18.95 -0.02
N GLY A 188 -19.35 -17.65 -0.17
CA GLY A 188 -18.66 -17.07 -1.34
C GLY A 188 -19.53 -16.92 -2.60
N ARG A 189 -20.82 -17.25 -2.55
CA ARG A 189 -21.75 -17.22 -3.69
C ARG A 189 -22.91 -16.25 -3.44
N PRO A 190 -23.39 -15.51 -4.46
CA PRO A 190 -24.55 -14.64 -4.29
C PRO A 190 -25.78 -15.48 -3.94
N ALA A 191 -26.54 -15.02 -2.95
CA ALA A 191 -27.69 -15.72 -2.37
C ALA A 191 -28.96 -14.87 -2.29
N GLY A 192 -28.83 -13.55 -2.36
CA GLY A 192 -29.94 -12.59 -2.42
C GLY A 192 -29.49 -11.24 -2.96
N GLU A 193 -30.37 -10.52 -3.65
CA GLU A 193 -30.08 -9.20 -4.25
C GLU A 193 -31.33 -8.32 -4.21
N ALA A 194 -31.13 -7.04 -3.92
CA ALA A 194 -32.10 -5.98 -4.15
C ALA A 194 -31.48 -4.92 -5.07
N LYS A 195 -32.26 -4.46 -6.06
CA LYS A 195 -31.90 -3.42 -7.02
C LYS A 195 -32.78 -2.19 -6.84
N ASP A 196 -32.36 -1.09 -7.44
CA ASP A 196 -33.05 0.21 -7.38
C ASP A 196 -33.31 0.70 -5.94
N VAL A 197 -32.37 0.37 -5.05
CA VAL A 197 -32.45 0.75 -3.64
C VAL A 197 -32.03 2.21 -3.49
N ALA A 198 -32.87 3.01 -2.83
CA ALA A 198 -32.52 4.37 -2.46
C ALA A 198 -31.51 4.35 -1.29
N ILE A 199 -30.21 4.26 -1.62
CA ILE A 199 -29.13 4.17 -0.63
C ILE A 199 -28.57 5.56 -0.34
N ASP A 200 -28.71 6.00 0.92
CA ASP A 200 -28.12 7.24 1.43
C ASP A 200 -27.47 6.95 2.79
N LEU A 201 -26.25 6.41 2.74
CA LEU A 201 -25.47 6.05 3.93
C LEU A 201 -25.15 7.28 4.80
N THR A 202 -25.05 8.47 4.19
CA THR A 202 -24.82 9.73 4.91
C THR A 202 -26.01 10.10 5.80
N SER A 203 -27.24 9.85 5.36
CA SER A 203 -28.42 10.07 6.23
C SER A 203 -28.49 9.11 7.42
N VAL A 204 -27.98 7.89 7.25
CA VAL A 204 -27.94 6.84 8.29
C VAL A 204 -26.82 7.12 9.29
N PHE A 205 -25.58 7.28 8.80
CA PHE A 205 -24.38 7.38 9.64
C PHE A 205 -23.90 8.83 9.89
N GLY A 206 -24.31 9.80 9.09
CA GLY A 206 -23.81 11.18 9.14
C GLY A 206 -22.58 11.43 8.25
N ALA A 207 -22.30 12.71 7.96
CA ALA A 207 -21.23 13.14 7.05
C ALA A 207 -19.84 13.29 7.71
N GLN A 208 -19.73 13.16 9.03
CA GLN A 208 -18.47 13.21 9.79
C GLN A 208 -18.52 12.27 10.99
N SER A 209 -17.36 11.99 11.61
CA SER A 209 -17.25 11.18 12.82
C SER A 209 -18.02 11.80 13.99
N SER A 210 -19.31 11.50 14.07
CA SER A 210 -20.12 11.85 15.23
C SER A 210 -19.98 10.73 16.26
N GLN A 211 -19.67 11.06 17.51
CA GLN A 211 -19.63 10.14 18.66
C GLN A 211 -20.99 9.47 18.97
N LYS A 212 -21.99 9.59 18.07
CA LYS A 212 -23.37 9.12 18.25
C LYS A 212 -23.68 7.82 17.51
N ASN A 213 -22.84 7.36 16.57
CA ASN A 213 -23.06 6.09 15.91
C ASN A 213 -22.68 4.93 16.84
N ILE A 214 -23.53 3.91 16.89
CA ILE A 214 -23.29 2.69 17.66
C ILE A 214 -23.29 1.50 16.69
N LEU A 215 -22.25 0.67 16.81
CA LEU A 215 -21.99 -0.45 15.91
C LEU A 215 -22.06 -1.75 16.71
N TYR A 216 -23.23 -2.39 16.71
CA TYR A 216 -23.44 -3.64 17.43
C TYR A 216 -23.17 -4.85 16.55
N LEU A 217 -22.41 -5.81 17.08
CA LEU A 217 -22.31 -7.17 16.57
C LEU A 217 -22.95 -8.10 17.59
N GLY A 218 -24.05 -8.75 17.21
CA GLY A 218 -24.83 -9.64 18.05
C GLY A 218 -25.95 -9.00 18.90
N LYS A 219 -26.25 -7.71 18.70
CA LYS A 219 -27.35 -6.96 19.36
C LYS A 219 -28.07 -6.07 18.35
N SER A 220 -29.32 -5.70 18.64
CA SER A 220 -30.12 -4.74 17.87
C SER A 220 -30.43 -3.44 18.63
N PHE A 221 -30.75 -2.39 17.88
CA PHE A 221 -31.45 -1.21 18.39
C PHE A 221 -32.95 -1.47 18.64
N THR A 222 -33.52 -2.50 18.02
CA THR A 222 -34.92 -2.87 18.19
C THR A 222 -35.19 -3.31 19.62
N GLN A 223 -36.22 -2.71 20.23
CA GLN A 223 -36.63 -3.05 21.59
C GLN A 223 -37.07 -4.51 21.66
N ASP A 224 -36.68 -5.20 22.74
CA ASP A 224 -37.01 -6.62 23.03
C ASP A 224 -36.46 -7.66 22.03
N ALA A 225 -35.67 -7.25 21.03
CA ALA A 225 -35.02 -8.19 20.11
C ALA A 225 -34.00 -9.08 20.85
N PRO A 226 -34.01 -10.40 20.62
CA PRO A 226 -33.06 -11.33 21.24
C PRO A 226 -31.63 -11.08 20.75
N ASN A 227 -30.66 -11.15 21.66
CA ASN A 227 -29.25 -11.12 21.27
C ASN A 227 -28.86 -12.39 20.52
N LEU A 228 -27.83 -12.29 19.70
CA LEU A 228 -27.37 -13.38 18.83
C LEU A 228 -26.79 -14.54 19.64
N ASN A 229 -27.25 -15.75 19.32
CA ASN A 229 -26.68 -16.99 19.82
C ASN A 229 -25.89 -17.69 18.72
N ALA A 230 -24.58 -17.41 18.63
CA ALA A 230 -23.70 -17.92 17.58
C ALA A 230 -22.23 -18.00 18.01
N LEU A 231 -21.42 -18.72 17.24
CA LEU A 231 -19.97 -18.53 17.21
C LEU A 231 -19.60 -17.62 16.04
N ILE A 232 -18.60 -16.75 16.21
CA ILE A 232 -18.19 -15.78 15.19
C ILE A 232 -16.68 -15.86 14.97
N ARG A 233 -16.28 -15.77 13.69
CA ARG A 233 -14.89 -15.77 13.24
C ARG A 233 -14.69 -14.78 12.10
N ASP A 234 -13.54 -14.10 12.08
CA ASP A 234 -13.06 -13.28 10.96
C ASP A 234 -14.12 -12.29 10.41
N PHE A 235 -14.64 -11.44 11.30
CA PHE A 235 -15.61 -10.39 10.97
C PHE A 235 -14.90 -9.18 10.35
N ARG A 236 -15.40 -8.63 9.25
CA ARG A 236 -14.70 -7.60 8.46
C ARG A 236 -15.66 -6.53 7.98
N ILE A 237 -15.16 -5.30 7.93
CA ILE A 237 -15.86 -4.11 7.41
C ILE A 237 -14.98 -3.51 6.31
N TYR A 238 -15.58 -3.15 5.19
CA TYR A 238 -14.94 -2.52 4.05
C TYR A 238 -15.69 -1.26 3.64
N ARG A 239 -14.95 -0.26 3.15
CA ARG A 239 -15.45 0.99 2.58
C ARG A 239 -15.51 0.98 1.06
N VAL A 240 -15.51 -0.22 0.48
CA VAL A 240 -15.61 -0.48 -0.96
C VAL A 240 -16.66 -1.58 -1.19
N PRO A 241 -17.37 -1.58 -2.33
CA PRO A 241 -18.25 -2.69 -2.68
C PRO A 241 -17.37 -3.88 -3.08
N LEU A 242 -17.43 -4.97 -2.32
CA LEU A 242 -16.65 -6.16 -2.64
C LEU A 242 -17.20 -6.83 -3.90
N SER A 243 -16.30 -7.17 -4.82
CA SER A 243 -16.67 -7.98 -5.98
C SER A 243 -16.93 -9.43 -5.58
N ARG A 244 -17.75 -10.15 -6.38
CA ARG A 244 -17.99 -11.59 -6.21
C ARG A 244 -16.70 -12.40 -6.02
N ARG A 245 -15.63 -12.06 -6.76
CA ARG A 245 -14.33 -12.76 -6.67
C ARG A 245 -13.61 -12.45 -5.35
N GLN A 246 -13.66 -11.22 -4.86
CA GLN A 246 -13.10 -10.88 -3.55
C GLN A 246 -13.87 -11.60 -2.43
N VAL A 247 -15.21 -11.65 -2.49
CA VAL A 247 -16.02 -12.41 -1.51
C VAL A 247 -15.70 -13.91 -1.57
N ALA A 248 -15.57 -14.48 -2.77
CA ALA A 248 -15.15 -15.87 -2.93
C ALA A 248 -13.70 -16.10 -2.46
N GLY A 249 -12.80 -15.15 -2.67
CA GLY A 249 -11.40 -15.17 -2.20
C GLY A 249 -11.34 -15.23 -0.69
N ILE A 250 -12.08 -14.35 0.01
CA ILE A 250 -12.20 -14.36 1.47
C ILE A 250 -12.65 -15.75 1.97
N TYR A 251 -13.68 -16.32 1.35
CA TYR A 251 -14.19 -17.65 1.70
C TYR A 251 -13.15 -18.76 1.45
N ASN A 252 -12.48 -18.76 0.29
CA ASN A 252 -11.52 -19.79 -0.10
C ASN A 252 -10.24 -19.75 0.73
N ASN A 253 -9.75 -18.55 1.05
CA ASN A 253 -8.56 -18.35 1.89
C ASN A 253 -8.75 -18.97 3.28
N ALA A 254 -9.97 -18.97 3.81
CA ALA A 254 -10.31 -19.59 5.09
C ALA A 254 -10.58 -21.10 5.02
N THR A 255 -10.64 -21.70 3.83
CA THR A 255 -10.92 -23.15 3.64
C THR A 255 -9.68 -23.97 3.23
N GLY A 256 -8.52 -23.35 3.06
CA GLY A 256 -7.25 -24.05 2.78
C GLY A 256 -7.05 -24.48 1.32
N ASN A 257 -7.96 -24.10 0.41
CA ASN A 257 -7.79 -24.30 -1.03
C ASN A 257 -6.86 -23.22 -1.60
N ASN A 258 -5.55 -23.39 -1.41
CA ASN A 258 -4.52 -22.58 -2.05
C ASN A 258 -4.44 -22.90 -3.55
N GLN A 259 -5.33 -22.33 -4.34
CA GLN A 259 -4.94 -21.92 -5.69
C GLN A 259 -4.47 -20.49 -5.60
N SER A 260 -3.15 -20.32 -5.74
CA SER A 260 -2.47 -19.06 -6.00
C SER A 260 -3.01 -18.43 -7.28
N ALA A 261 -4.17 -17.80 -7.18
CA ALA A 261 -4.77 -16.98 -8.20
C ALA A 261 -4.85 -15.57 -7.63
N VAL A 262 -3.72 -14.86 -7.64
CA VAL A 262 -3.75 -13.40 -7.69
C VAL A 262 -4.31 -13.06 -9.06
N ASN A 263 -5.64 -13.09 -9.24
CA ASN A 263 -6.23 -12.84 -10.55
C ASN A 263 -7.67 -12.32 -10.52
N VAL A 264 -7.73 -11.03 -10.90
CA VAL A 264 -8.77 -10.34 -11.67
C VAL A 264 -10.06 -10.04 -10.91
N GLY A 265 -10.37 -8.76 -10.71
CA GLY A 265 -11.64 -8.29 -10.16
C GLY A 265 -12.82 -8.48 -11.11
N LYS A 266 -14.01 -8.09 -10.61
CA LYS A 266 -15.34 -7.93 -11.23
C LYS A 266 -15.56 -8.42 -12.67
N ARG A 267 -16.74 -9.01 -12.91
CA ARG A 267 -17.41 -8.83 -14.21
C ARG A 267 -17.52 -7.32 -14.41
N GLU A 268 -16.99 -6.86 -15.53
CA GLU A 268 -16.95 -5.45 -15.93
C GLU A 268 -18.18 -4.71 -15.41
N ASP A 269 -18.03 -3.59 -14.72
CA ASP A 269 -19.06 -2.54 -14.81
C ASP A 269 -19.44 -2.46 -16.28
N GLU A 270 -20.73 -2.60 -16.57
CA GLU A 270 -21.32 -2.35 -17.89
C GLU A 270 -21.22 -0.85 -18.15
N LEU A 271 -19.98 -0.34 -18.21
CA LEU A 271 -19.66 0.88 -18.91
C LEU A 271 -20.17 0.68 -20.33
N GLN A 272 -20.75 1.74 -20.88
CA GLN A 272 -21.18 1.78 -22.26
C GLN A 272 -20.05 1.24 -23.15
N LYS A 273 -20.30 0.09 -23.77
CA LYS A 273 -19.37 -0.50 -24.72
C LYS A 273 -19.71 0.08 -26.08
N PHE A 274 -18.73 0.77 -26.64
CA PHE A 274 -18.78 1.16 -28.04
C PHE A 274 -18.16 0.04 -28.86
N GLU A 275 -18.68 -0.19 -30.06
CA GLU A 275 -17.98 -1.01 -31.05
C GLU A 275 -16.58 -0.41 -31.27
N ALA A 276 -15.57 -1.26 -31.51
CA ALA A 276 -14.19 -0.81 -31.63
C ALA A 276 -13.98 0.22 -32.77
N ASN A 277 -14.87 0.24 -33.76
CA ASN A 277 -14.90 1.17 -34.88
C ASN A 277 -15.92 2.31 -34.72
N HIS A 278 -16.53 2.44 -33.55
CA HIS A 278 -17.44 3.54 -33.26
C HIS A 278 -16.63 4.84 -33.19
N GLN A 279 -16.84 5.69 -34.19
CA GLN A 279 -16.13 6.95 -34.30
C GLN A 279 -16.50 7.90 -33.17
N GLN A 280 -15.50 8.49 -32.52
CA GLN A 280 -15.66 9.51 -31.49
C GLN A 280 -14.78 10.72 -31.80
N LEU A 281 -15.28 11.91 -31.49
CA LEU A 281 -14.56 13.19 -31.61
C LEU A 281 -13.85 13.34 -32.97
N TYR A 282 -12.55 13.61 -32.97
CA TYR A 282 -11.75 13.86 -34.18
C TYR A 282 -11.66 12.65 -35.11
N ASN A 283 -11.86 11.43 -34.62
CA ASN A 283 -11.76 10.22 -35.44
C ASN A 283 -12.93 10.11 -36.44
N SER A 284 -14.05 10.82 -36.25
CA SER A 284 -15.14 10.88 -37.24
C SER A 284 -14.74 11.62 -38.52
N TYR A 285 -13.69 12.45 -38.45
CA TYR A 285 -13.14 13.19 -39.57
C TYR A 285 -11.90 12.51 -40.17
N LEU A 286 -11.36 11.47 -39.54
CA LEU A 286 -10.16 10.77 -40.01
C LEU A 286 -10.49 9.89 -41.22
N THR A 287 -9.72 10.03 -42.30
CA THR A 287 -9.90 9.29 -43.57
C THR A 287 -8.79 8.29 -43.86
N SER A 288 -7.57 8.53 -43.36
CA SER A 288 -6.46 7.58 -43.46
C SER A 288 -5.40 7.87 -42.41
N VAL A 289 -4.55 6.87 -42.15
CA VAL A 289 -3.38 6.95 -41.27
C VAL A 289 -2.19 6.41 -42.03
N ALA A 290 -1.07 7.14 -41.99
CA ALA A 290 0.14 6.72 -42.67
C ALA A 290 0.75 5.45 -42.06
N ASP A 291 1.46 4.68 -42.89
CA ASP A 291 2.39 3.65 -42.43
C ASP A 291 3.70 4.30 -41.96
N VAL A 292 4.56 3.54 -41.26
CA VAL A 292 5.84 4.03 -40.76
C VAL A 292 6.96 3.00 -40.91
N GLU A 293 8.17 3.48 -41.20
CA GLU A 293 9.38 2.67 -41.17
C GLU A 293 10.09 2.87 -39.84
N VAL A 294 10.51 1.76 -39.22
CA VAL A 294 11.20 1.77 -37.91
C VAL A 294 12.43 0.89 -38.00
N GLU A 295 13.52 1.32 -37.39
CA GLU A 295 14.75 0.52 -37.31
C GLU A 295 15.01 0.06 -35.88
N THR A 296 15.57 -1.13 -35.75
CA THR A 296 16.12 -1.64 -34.49
C THR A 296 17.36 -2.49 -34.77
N VAL A 297 17.99 -3.01 -33.72
CA VAL A 297 19.15 -3.90 -33.80
C VAL A 297 18.83 -5.28 -33.23
N VAL A 298 19.61 -6.28 -33.64
CA VAL A 298 19.47 -7.66 -33.15
C VAL A 298 19.44 -7.69 -31.61
N GLY A 299 18.38 -8.28 -31.06
CA GLY A 299 18.12 -8.46 -29.63
C GLY A 299 17.30 -7.36 -28.95
N ASP A 300 17.20 -6.15 -29.53
CA ASP A 300 16.47 -5.02 -28.94
C ASP A 300 15.13 -4.81 -29.68
N LEU A 301 14.00 -4.80 -28.98
CA LEU A 301 12.70 -4.51 -29.60
C LEU A 301 12.63 -3.04 -30.10
N PRO A 302 11.97 -2.78 -31.26
CA PRO A 302 11.85 -1.44 -31.78
C PRO A 302 11.02 -0.53 -30.87
N ARG A 303 11.25 0.79 -30.95
CA ARG A 303 10.33 1.79 -30.41
C ARG A 303 9.35 2.20 -31.50
N LEU A 304 8.13 1.70 -31.41
CA LEU A 304 7.08 2.06 -32.35
C LEU A 304 6.53 3.46 -31.99
N PRO A 305 6.39 4.38 -32.96
CA PRO A 305 5.87 5.72 -32.70
C PRO A 305 4.40 5.66 -32.30
N ILE A 306 4.07 6.22 -31.14
CA ILE A 306 2.72 6.22 -30.58
C ILE A 306 1.77 7.11 -31.39
N TYR A 307 2.30 8.10 -32.11
CA TYR A 307 1.54 9.04 -32.92
C TYR A 307 2.01 9.01 -34.37
N LEU A 308 1.07 8.77 -35.30
CA LEU A 308 1.31 8.82 -36.74
C LEU A 308 0.55 9.98 -37.39
N GLN A 309 0.91 10.31 -38.63
CA GLN A 309 0.21 11.35 -39.38
C GLN A 309 -1.17 10.84 -39.83
N GLY A 310 -2.23 11.55 -39.45
CA GLY A 310 -3.59 11.31 -39.94
C GLY A 310 -3.95 12.26 -41.07
N THR A 311 -4.81 11.80 -41.99
CA THR A 311 -5.49 12.64 -42.99
C THR A 311 -6.94 12.83 -42.58
N TYR A 312 -7.44 14.07 -42.62
CA TYR A 312 -8.78 14.40 -42.14
C TYR A 312 -9.62 15.12 -43.21
N LYS A 313 -10.95 14.94 -43.15
CA LYS A 313 -11.95 15.71 -43.90
C LYS A 313 -12.44 16.92 -43.09
N GLY A 314 -13.22 17.80 -43.73
CA GLY A 314 -13.90 18.91 -43.02
C GLY A 314 -12.99 20.08 -42.62
N GLY A 315 -11.86 20.29 -43.31
CA GLY A 315 -10.96 21.43 -43.08
C GLY A 315 -9.98 21.27 -41.91
N ILE A 316 -10.01 20.13 -41.20
CA ILE A 316 -9.02 19.79 -40.17
C ILE A 316 -7.70 19.46 -40.87
N LYS A 317 -6.62 20.15 -40.52
CA LYS A 317 -5.29 19.94 -41.09
C LYS A 317 -4.32 19.34 -40.07
N ASP A 318 -3.47 18.44 -40.56
CA ASP A 318 -2.18 18.06 -39.98
C ASP A 318 -2.16 17.60 -38.50
N GLN A 319 -3.22 16.94 -38.03
CA GLN A 319 -3.23 16.34 -36.70
C GLN A 319 -2.58 14.95 -36.69
N LYS A 320 -1.86 14.66 -35.60
CA LYS A 320 -1.34 13.30 -35.36
C LYS A 320 -2.41 12.45 -34.68
N VAL A 321 -2.48 11.19 -35.08
CA VAL A 321 -3.39 10.20 -34.52
C VAL A 321 -2.62 9.20 -33.67
N ARG A 322 -3.18 8.86 -32.51
CA ARG A 322 -2.61 7.83 -31.64
C ARG A 322 -2.84 6.45 -32.26
N VAL A 323 -1.78 5.66 -32.37
CA VAL A 323 -1.82 4.27 -32.83
C VAL A 323 -1.55 3.35 -31.66
N LEU A 324 -2.40 2.34 -31.51
CA LEU A 324 -2.26 1.27 -30.54
C LEU A 324 -1.57 0.09 -31.23
N TRP A 325 -0.29 -0.11 -30.91
CA TRP A 325 0.50 -1.21 -31.43
C TRP A 325 0.33 -2.47 -30.56
N PRO A 326 0.40 -3.68 -31.14
CA PRO A 326 0.54 -4.89 -30.35
C PRO A 326 1.91 -4.90 -29.67
N GLU A 327 1.92 -5.02 -28.35
CA GLU A 327 3.14 -5.01 -27.54
C GLU A 327 3.65 -6.44 -27.29
N ALA A 328 4.81 -6.76 -27.87
CA ALA A 328 5.43 -8.07 -27.72
C ALA A 328 5.80 -8.38 -26.25
N THR A 329 5.57 -9.63 -25.82
CA THR A 329 5.95 -10.14 -24.50
C THR A 329 7.40 -10.63 -24.43
N ASP A 330 8.03 -10.77 -25.60
CA ASP A 330 9.41 -11.21 -25.76
C ASP A 330 10.09 -10.54 -26.95
N ASN A 331 11.40 -10.75 -27.09
CA ASN A 331 12.22 -10.22 -28.17
C ASN A 331 12.58 -11.27 -29.26
N SER A 332 11.81 -12.36 -29.39
CA SER A 332 12.09 -13.43 -30.37
C SER A 332 12.11 -12.93 -31.82
N SER A 333 11.27 -11.94 -32.13
CA SER A 333 11.14 -11.33 -33.46
C SER A 333 12.38 -10.57 -33.93
N VAL A 334 13.28 -10.21 -33.02
CA VAL A 334 14.50 -9.42 -33.30
C VAL A 334 15.78 -10.19 -33.04
N LEU A 335 15.74 -11.51 -32.85
CA LEU A 335 16.95 -12.33 -32.63
C LEU A 335 17.81 -12.50 -33.89
N LYS A 336 17.31 -12.11 -35.06
CA LYS A 336 18.02 -12.16 -36.35
C LYS A 336 17.77 -10.89 -37.14
N ALA A 337 18.76 -10.47 -37.92
CA ALA A 337 18.60 -9.37 -38.86
C ALA A 337 17.56 -9.73 -39.94
N GLY A 338 16.78 -8.75 -40.39
CA GLY A 338 15.68 -8.97 -41.33
C GLY A 338 14.66 -7.85 -41.29
N ILE A 339 13.55 -8.04 -42.01
CA ILE A 339 12.43 -7.10 -42.05
C ILE A 339 11.17 -7.84 -41.65
N TYR A 340 10.35 -7.24 -40.79
CA TYR A 340 9.02 -7.74 -40.45
C TYR A 340 8.03 -6.58 -40.31
N THR A 341 6.74 -6.88 -40.31
CA THR A 341 5.68 -5.87 -40.22
C THR A 341 4.85 -6.05 -38.95
N VAL A 342 4.61 -4.95 -38.25
CA VAL A 342 3.68 -4.88 -37.12
C VAL A 342 2.46 -4.08 -37.56
N VAL A 343 1.26 -4.61 -37.30
CA VAL A 343 0.00 -3.95 -37.66
C VAL A 343 -0.60 -3.34 -36.40
N GLY A 344 -0.76 -2.01 -36.39
CA GLY A 344 -1.42 -1.27 -35.32
C GLY A 344 -2.91 -1.11 -35.57
N ARG A 345 -3.60 -0.45 -34.63
CA ARG A 345 -4.99 -0.02 -34.77
C ARG A 345 -5.20 1.38 -34.24
N VAL A 346 -6.29 2.02 -34.65
CA VAL A 346 -6.71 3.33 -34.17
C VAL A 346 -8.09 3.22 -33.55
N ALA A 347 -8.22 3.58 -32.27
CA ALA A 347 -9.46 3.50 -31.52
C ALA A 347 -10.60 4.25 -32.23
N GLY A 348 -11.78 3.64 -32.32
CA GLY A 348 -12.94 4.21 -33.00
C GLY A 348 -12.88 4.19 -34.52
N THR A 349 -11.99 3.39 -35.13
CA THR A 349 -11.90 3.21 -36.59
C THR A 349 -11.48 1.79 -36.98
N ASP A 350 -11.63 1.43 -38.25
CA ASP A 350 -11.09 0.18 -38.84
C ASP A 350 -9.69 0.35 -39.45
N PHE A 351 -9.01 1.48 -39.21
CA PHE A 351 -7.68 1.75 -39.77
C PHE A 351 -6.60 0.85 -39.16
N LYS A 352 -5.73 0.32 -40.03
CA LYS A 352 -4.67 -0.64 -39.71
C LYS A 352 -3.30 -0.14 -40.19
N PRO A 353 -2.76 0.94 -39.59
CA PRO A 353 -1.43 1.43 -39.95
C PRO A 353 -0.38 0.34 -39.70
N LYS A 354 0.64 0.29 -40.57
CA LYS A 354 1.71 -0.69 -40.51
C LYS A 354 3.02 -0.03 -40.10
N ALA A 355 3.75 -0.67 -39.19
CA ALA A 355 5.15 -0.39 -38.93
C ALA A 355 6.01 -1.45 -39.64
N ILE A 356 6.82 -1.02 -40.61
CA ILE A 356 7.80 -1.85 -41.30
C ILE A 356 9.10 -1.77 -40.51
N VAL A 357 9.42 -2.84 -39.79
CA VAL A 357 10.57 -2.88 -38.88
C VAL A 357 11.76 -3.53 -39.57
N THR A 358 12.87 -2.80 -39.67
CA THR A 358 14.16 -3.32 -40.13
C THR A 358 15.08 -3.59 -38.94
N VAL A 359 15.45 -4.86 -38.77
CA VAL A 359 16.39 -5.34 -37.76
C VAL A 359 17.80 -5.37 -38.37
N LYS A 360 18.67 -4.49 -37.89
CA LYS A 360 20.07 -4.39 -38.29
C LYS A 360 20.98 -5.22 -37.39
N ASN A 361 22.17 -5.57 -37.87
CA ASN A 361 23.20 -6.13 -37.02
C ASN A 361 23.58 -5.15 -35.89
N SER A 362 23.87 -5.69 -34.72
CA SER A 362 24.22 -4.89 -33.55
C SER A 362 25.48 -4.06 -33.81
N SER A 363 25.44 -2.78 -33.44
CA SER A 363 26.60 -1.87 -33.42
C SER A 363 26.83 -1.38 -31.99
N LYS A 364 28.01 -0.81 -31.71
CA LYS A 364 28.29 -0.24 -30.38
C LYS A 364 27.27 0.86 -30.06
N SER A 365 26.41 0.61 -29.08
CA SER A 365 25.45 1.59 -28.57
C SER A 365 26.19 2.69 -27.81
N THR A 366 26.13 3.92 -28.32
CA THR A 366 26.50 5.11 -27.57
C THR A 366 25.34 5.50 -26.67
N THR A 367 25.61 5.72 -25.38
CA THR A 367 24.63 6.19 -24.40
C THR A 367 24.88 7.65 -24.06
N PRO A 368 23.85 8.41 -23.66
CA PRO A 368 23.98 9.84 -23.48
C PRO A 368 24.81 10.17 -22.24
N VAL A 369 25.72 11.15 -22.39
CA VAL A 369 26.42 11.76 -21.26
C VAL A 369 25.59 12.90 -20.68
N SER A 370 25.70 13.11 -19.36
CA SER A 370 24.99 14.23 -18.70
C SER A 370 25.50 15.58 -19.22
N LYS A 371 24.57 16.45 -19.63
CA LYS A 371 24.84 17.81 -20.12
C LYS A 371 24.18 18.90 -19.26
N LEU A 372 23.31 18.51 -18.34
CA LEU A 372 22.52 19.41 -17.50
C LEU A 372 22.70 19.03 -16.03
N THR A 373 22.61 20.02 -15.14
CA THR A 373 22.57 19.81 -13.70
C THR A 373 21.35 20.53 -13.12
N THR A 374 20.81 20.00 -12.02
CA THR A 374 19.71 20.63 -11.29
C THR A 374 20.23 21.78 -10.41
N PHE A 375 19.35 22.74 -10.13
CA PHE A 375 19.59 23.74 -9.08
C PHE A 375 19.28 23.12 -7.71
N HIS A 376 20.07 23.47 -6.71
CA HIS A 376 19.74 23.15 -5.32
C HIS A 376 18.52 23.95 -4.86
N LEU A 377 17.72 23.40 -3.94
CA LEU A 377 16.55 24.11 -3.38
C LEU A 377 16.91 25.46 -2.76
N SER A 378 18.12 25.61 -2.21
CA SER A 378 18.64 26.87 -1.67
C SER A 378 18.91 27.94 -2.73
N GLN A 379 18.92 27.57 -4.01
CA GLN A 379 19.17 28.46 -5.15
C GLN A 379 17.87 28.88 -5.87
N VAL A 380 16.72 28.36 -5.45
CA VAL A 380 15.42 28.61 -6.11
C VAL A 380 14.45 29.24 -5.12
N ALA A 381 13.98 30.45 -5.43
CA ALA A 381 12.98 31.15 -4.63
C ALA A 381 11.64 31.20 -5.37
N LEU A 382 10.57 30.74 -4.70
CA LEU A 382 9.19 30.94 -5.18
C LEU A 382 8.76 32.37 -4.90
N LYS A 383 8.29 33.07 -5.93
CA LYS A 383 7.77 34.45 -5.84
C LYS A 383 6.24 34.46 -5.94
N THR A 384 5.65 35.54 -5.45
CA THR A 384 4.24 35.87 -5.67
C THR A 384 3.95 36.02 -7.15
N ASP A 385 2.67 35.99 -7.51
CA ASP A 385 2.23 36.39 -8.85
C ASP A 385 2.42 37.91 -9.08
N GLU A 386 2.04 38.38 -10.27
CA GLU A 386 2.16 39.79 -10.68
C GLU A 386 1.30 40.75 -9.85
N HIS A 387 0.33 40.24 -9.09
CA HIS A 387 -0.55 41.02 -8.21
C HIS A 387 -0.12 40.96 -6.74
N GLY A 388 0.98 40.26 -6.42
CA GLY A 388 1.48 40.10 -5.07
C GLY A 388 0.78 39.01 -4.27
N HIS A 389 -0.01 38.13 -4.89
CA HIS A 389 -0.62 36.99 -4.21
C HIS A 389 0.32 35.78 -4.16
N ASN A 390 0.16 34.95 -3.13
CA ASN A 390 0.84 33.67 -3.06
C ASN A 390 0.40 32.78 -4.22
N THR A 391 1.36 32.24 -4.96
CA THR A 391 1.07 31.21 -5.97
C THR A 391 0.64 29.91 -5.30
N LYS A 392 -0.03 29.01 -6.04
CA LYS A 392 -0.39 27.69 -5.52
C LYS A 392 0.81 26.87 -5.03
N PHE A 393 1.99 27.08 -5.61
CA PHE A 393 3.23 26.46 -5.13
C PHE A 393 3.63 26.99 -3.75
N ILE A 394 3.51 28.29 -3.50
CA ILE A 394 3.76 28.90 -2.19
C ILE A 394 2.74 28.40 -1.16
N GLU A 395 1.45 28.43 -1.48
CA GLU A 395 0.39 27.97 -0.58
C GLU A 395 0.59 26.49 -0.17
N ASN A 396 0.87 25.62 -1.14
CA ASN A 396 1.09 24.19 -0.88
C ASN A 396 2.38 23.94 -0.10
N ARG A 397 3.48 24.62 -0.45
CA ARG A 397 4.74 24.57 0.30
C ARG A 397 4.51 24.99 1.75
N ASP A 398 3.90 26.14 1.98
CA ASP A 398 3.73 26.70 3.32
C ASP A 398 2.79 25.86 4.16
N LYS A 399 1.70 25.33 3.58
CA LYS A 399 0.82 24.35 4.24
C LYS A 399 1.61 23.14 4.73
N PHE A 400 2.48 22.58 3.88
CA PHE A 400 3.29 21.41 4.23
C PHE A 400 4.36 21.74 5.28
N ILE A 401 5.20 22.75 5.03
CA ILE A 401 6.35 23.07 5.86
C ILE A 401 5.93 23.59 7.24
N ASN A 402 4.88 24.42 7.33
CA ASN A 402 4.40 24.90 8.63
C ASN A 402 3.81 23.77 9.49
N THR A 403 3.24 22.75 8.86
CA THR A 403 2.78 21.55 9.57
C THR A 403 3.97 20.70 10.00
N LEU A 404 4.92 20.47 9.10
CA LEU A 404 6.16 19.73 9.38
C LEU A 404 6.96 20.36 10.53
N GLY A 405 7.03 21.70 10.60
CA GLY A 405 7.72 22.44 11.65
C GLY A 405 7.18 22.17 13.06
N LYS A 406 5.91 21.78 13.19
CA LYS A 406 5.22 21.50 14.48
C LYS A 406 5.35 20.05 14.94
N THR A 407 5.93 19.16 14.13
CA THR A 407 6.09 17.74 14.46
C THR A 407 7.10 17.50 15.58
N ASP A 408 6.90 16.46 16.39
CA ASP A 408 7.88 16.01 17.38
C ASP A 408 8.82 14.95 16.76
N PRO A 409 10.13 15.24 16.58
CA PRO A 409 11.10 14.25 16.08
C PRO A 409 11.20 12.99 16.97
N ASN A 410 10.87 13.08 18.26
CA ASN A 410 10.90 11.90 19.13
C ASN A 410 9.82 10.87 18.79
N SER A 411 8.71 11.29 18.19
CA SER A 411 7.71 10.35 17.67
C SER A 411 8.27 9.45 16.57
N PHE A 412 9.11 10.00 15.70
CA PHE A 412 9.76 9.25 14.63
C PHE A 412 10.88 8.35 15.19
N LEU A 413 11.62 8.81 16.20
CA LEU A 413 12.68 8.00 16.84
C LEU A 413 12.15 6.93 17.82
N TYR A 414 10.85 6.94 18.13
CA TYR A 414 10.27 6.11 19.17
C TYR A 414 10.56 4.62 18.94
N MET A 415 10.28 4.12 17.74
CA MET A 415 10.43 2.69 17.44
C MET A 415 11.88 2.24 17.32
N PHE A 416 12.81 3.14 16.99
CA PHE A 416 14.24 2.86 17.04
C PHE A 416 14.71 2.67 18.49
N ARG A 417 14.31 3.58 19.39
CA ARG A 417 14.61 3.43 20.82
C ARG A 417 13.98 2.16 21.39
N HIS A 418 12.74 1.86 21.02
CA HIS A 418 12.04 0.64 21.44
C HIS A 418 12.79 -0.63 21.02
N ALA A 419 13.18 -0.74 19.74
CA ALA A 419 13.94 -1.89 19.26
C ALA A 419 15.26 -2.08 20.04
N PHE A 420 15.98 -0.99 20.29
CA PHE A 420 17.25 -1.03 21.03
C PHE A 420 17.09 -1.04 22.56
N GLY A 421 15.88 -1.26 23.08
CA GLY A 421 15.60 -1.31 24.52
C GLY A 421 15.88 0.00 25.27
N GLN A 422 15.93 1.13 24.57
CA GLN A 422 16.24 2.44 25.14
C GLN A 422 14.98 3.13 25.69
N LYS A 423 15.17 3.95 26.73
CA LYS A 423 14.10 4.75 27.33
C LYS A 423 13.63 5.85 26.36
N GLN A 424 12.33 6.13 26.41
CA GLN A 424 11.73 7.21 25.65
C GLN A 424 11.86 8.54 26.42
N PRO A 425 12.14 9.67 25.74
CA PRO A 425 12.05 10.98 26.37
C PRO A 425 10.62 11.25 26.89
N SER A 426 10.51 11.96 28.02
CA SER A 426 9.22 12.27 28.63
C SER A 426 8.27 12.96 27.65
N GLY A 427 7.01 12.50 27.59
CA GLY A 427 5.98 13.05 26.71
C GLY A 427 6.01 12.57 25.26
N SER A 428 7.03 11.82 24.84
CA SER A 428 7.12 11.27 23.48
C SER A 428 5.98 10.28 23.22
N LYS A 429 5.33 10.39 22.06
CA LYS A 429 4.27 9.48 21.62
C LYS A 429 4.68 8.76 20.35
N PRO A 430 4.44 7.44 20.22
CA PRO A 430 4.72 6.73 18.98
C PRO A 430 3.80 7.22 17.85
N LEU A 431 4.25 7.03 16.61
CA LEU A 431 3.40 7.22 15.43
C LEU A 431 2.30 6.15 15.35
N GLY A 432 1.24 6.47 14.61
CA GLY A 432 0.11 5.57 14.34
C GLY A 432 0.25 4.79 13.02
N VAL A 433 -0.82 4.06 12.65
CA VAL A 433 -0.97 3.35 11.37
C VAL A 433 0.18 2.35 11.11
N TRP A 434 1.10 2.64 10.19
CA TRP A 434 2.15 1.71 9.75
C TRP A 434 3.47 1.81 10.55
N ASP A 435 3.63 2.85 11.37
CA ASP A 435 4.81 3.02 12.25
C ASP A 435 4.55 2.57 13.69
N THR A 436 3.53 1.72 13.84
CA THR A 436 3.07 1.27 15.14
C THR A 436 3.90 0.11 15.64
N GLU A 437 3.78 -0.18 16.93
CA GLU A 437 4.64 -1.14 17.60
C GLU A 437 4.58 -2.53 16.94
N ASP A 438 3.39 -3.02 16.58
CA ASP A 438 3.25 -4.36 16.00
C ASP A 438 3.46 -4.41 14.49
N THR A 439 3.66 -3.26 13.83
CA THR A 439 3.73 -3.21 12.37
C THR A 439 5.14 -3.43 11.85
N LYS A 440 5.25 -4.34 10.88
CA LYS A 440 6.51 -4.78 10.28
C LYS A 440 7.17 -3.76 9.34
N LEU A 441 6.45 -2.69 8.98
CA LEU A 441 6.94 -1.57 8.17
C LEU A 441 7.48 -0.40 9.02
N ARG A 442 7.39 -0.47 10.35
CA ARG A 442 7.78 0.64 11.24
C ARG A 442 9.22 1.11 10.98
N GLY A 443 9.45 2.41 11.09
CA GLY A 443 10.70 3.08 10.73
C GLY A 443 10.68 3.71 9.34
N HIS A 444 9.77 3.31 8.45
CA HIS A 444 9.72 3.88 7.10
C HIS A 444 9.38 5.38 7.10
N ALA A 445 8.42 5.83 7.92
CA ALA A 445 8.09 7.26 8.02
C ALA A 445 9.25 8.07 8.59
N THR A 446 10.10 7.45 9.42
CA THR A 446 11.29 8.11 9.98
C THR A 446 12.30 8.46 8.89
N GLY A 447 12.52 7.55 7.94
CA GLY A 447 13.36 7.81 6.78
C GLY A 447 12.79 8.92 5.90
N HIS A 448 11.49 8.87 5.59
CA HIS A 448 10.82 9.95 4.85
C HIS A 448 10.89 11.29 5.58
N TYR A 449 10.76 11.28 6.91
CA TYR A 449 10.84 12.46 7.74
C TYR A 449 12.21 13.12 7.65
N LEU A 450 13.31 12.34 7.69
CA LEU A 450 14.68 12.84 7.49
C LEU A 450 14.84 13.57 6.15
N THR A 451 14.39 12.98 5.04
CA THR A 451 14.38 13.63 3.72
C THR A 451 13.53 14.92 3.76
N ALA A 452 12.32 14.86 4.33
CA ALA A 452 11.41 16.00 4.36
C ALA A 452 12.00 17.18 5.14
N ILE A 453 12.60 16.95 6.30
CA ILE A 453 13.22 18.03 7.09
C ILE A 453 14.52 18.54 6.45
N ALA A 454 15.27 17.70 5.74
CA ALA A 454 16.45 18.13 4.98
C ALA A 454 16.06 19.04 3.81
N GLN A 455 15.06 18.65 3.02
CA GLN A 455 14.53 19.47 1.93
C GLN A 455 13.87 20.75 2.47
N ALA A 456 13.13 20.68 3.58
CA ALA A 456 12.55 21.86 4.22
C ALA A 456 13.63 22.83 4.71
N TYR A 457 14.69 22.33 5.34
CA TYR A 457 15.84 23.17 5.72
C TYR A 457 16.48 23.87 4.52
N ALA A 458 16.69 23.14 3.41
CA ALA A 458 17.25 23.70 2.18
C ALA A 458 16.33 24.75 1.54
N GLY A 459 15.02 24.50 1.53
CA GLY A 459 14.00 25.33 0.87
C GLY A 459 13.47 26.51 1.71
N THR A 460 13.78 26.58 3.00
CA THR A 460 13.31 27.65 3.91
C THR A 460 14.36 28.73 4.17
N GLY A 461 15.33 28.90 3.26
CA GLY A 461 16.36 29.94 3.40
C GLY A 461 15.82 31.37 3.58
N TYR A 462 14.58 31.62 3.15
CA TYR A 462 13.84 32.89 3.30
C TYR A 462 13.28 33.13 4.72
N ASP A 463 13.17 32.10 5.56
CA ASP A 463 12.72 32.19 6.95
C ASP A 463 13.77 31.53 7.86
N LYS A 464 14.62 32.35 8.48
CA LYS A 464 15.73 31.87 9.32
C LYS A 464 15.28 31.15 10.58
N MET A 465 14.12 31.51 11.14
CA MET A 465 13.61 30.83 12.34
C MET A 465 13.13 29.43 11.99
N LEU A 466 12.40 29.30 10.89
CA LEU A 466 11.91 28.03 10.38
C LEU A 466 13.05 27.13 9.91
N GLN A 467 14.04 27.69 9.22
CA GLN A 467 15.27 27.00 8.84
C GLN A 467 16.03 26.47 10.07
N ALA A 468 16.23 27.30 11.10
CA ALA A 468 16.88 26.88 12.35
C ALA A 468 16.09 25.80 13.10
N ASN A 469 14.75 25.82 13.04
CA ASN A 469 13.92 24.75 13.60
C ASN A 469 14.20 23.41 12.92
N PHE A 470 14.26 23.36 11.59
CA PHE A 470 14.57 22.13 10.86
C PHE A 470 16.01 21.64 11.10
N ALA A 471 16.97 22.57 11.23
CA ALA A 471 18.34 22.21 11.61
C ALA A 471 18.39 21.46 12.96
N LYS A 472 17.70 21.98 13.99
CA LYS A 472 17.62 21.34 15.31
C LYS A 472 16.94 19.96 15.25
N LYS A 473 15.88 19.83 14.43
CA LYS A 473 15.22 18.53 14.23
C LYS A 473 16.17 17.52 13.58
N MET A 474 16.90 17.91 12.52
CA MET A 474 17.89 17.04 11.87
C MET A 474 18.99 16.61 12.84
N GLU A 475 19.52 17.54 13.63
CA GLU A 475 20.56 17.26 14.62
C GLU A 475 20.12 16.19 15.63
N LEU A 476 18.91 16.34 16.22
CA LEU A 476 18.36 15.36 17.15
C LEU A 476 18.17 13.98 16.51
N MET A 477 17.62 13.95 15.29
CA MET A 477 17.41 12.70 14.55
C MET A 477 18.73 11.99 14.28
N VAL A 478 19.70 12.70 13.70
CA VAL A 478 21.01 12.12 13.32
C VAL A 478 21.79 11.68 14.55
N ASN A 479 21.85 12.50 15.60
CA ASN A 479 22.59 12.12 16.82
C ASN A 479 21.98 10.86 17.45
N THR A 480 20.65 10.79 17.56
CA THR A 480 20.00 9.60 18.14
C THR A 480 20.26 8.35 17.29
N LEU A 481 20.10 8.43 15.97
CA LEU A 481 20.34 7.29 15.09
C LEU A 481 21.82 6.85 15.10
N TYR A 482 22.75 7.81 15.17
CA TYR A 482 24.17 7.54 15.30
C TYR A 482 24.48 6.82 16.61
N ASP A 483 23.99 7.32 17.74
CA ASP A 483 24.25 6.71 19.04
C ASP A 483 23.70 5.27 19.10
N LEU A 484 22.49 5.04 18.56
CA LEU A 484 21.90 3.70 18.46
C LEU A 484 22.71 2.79 17.54
N SER A 485 23.12 3.26 16.35
CA SER A 485 23.91 2.44 15.42
C SER A 485 25.27 2.06 15.99
N GLN A 486 25.80 2.84 16.95
CA GLN A 486 27.04 2.50 17.65
C GLN A 486 26.89 1.33 18.63
N LEU A 487 25.68 0.96 19.02
CA LEU A 487 25.41 -0.16 19.93
C LEU A 487 25.44 -1.51 19.20
N SER A 488 24.99 -1.55 17.95
CA SER A 488 24.85 -2.81 17.22
C SER A 488 26.17 -3.52 17.00
N GLY A 489 26.21 -4.81 17.36
CA GLY A 489 27.39 -5.65 17.24
C GLY A 489 28.51 -5.33 18.23
N LYS A 490 28.23 -4.56 19.30
CA LYS A 490 29.18 -4.29 20.39
C LYS A 490 28.66 -4.85 21.72
N PRO A 491 29.54 -5.32 22.60
CA PRO A 491 29.12 -5.88 23.88
C PRO A 491 28.55 -4.79 24.80
N LYS A 492 27.50 -5.12 25.56
CA LYS A 492 26.86 -4.21 26.51
C LYS A 492 27.80 -3.79 27.66
N GLU A 493 28.67 -4.72 28.05
CA GLU A 493 29.66 -4.54 29.11
C GLU A 493 31.04 -5.01 28.59
N ALA A 494 32.11 -4.43 29.12
CA ALA A 494 33.46 -4.82 28.73
C ALA A 494 33.70 -6.31 29.04
N GLY A 495 34.08 -7.08 28.03
CA GLY A 495 34.35 -8.52 28.16
C GLY A 495 33.13 -9.43 27.95
N ALA A 496 31.92 -8.89 27.77
CA ALA A 496 30.77 -9.70 27.38
C ALA A 496 30.87 -10.16 25.91
N SER A 497 30.19 -11.26 25.58
CA SER A 497 30.09 -11.76 24.20
C SER A 497 29.21 -10.84 23.34
N SER A 498 29.55 -10.72 22.07
CA SER A 498 28.78 -9.98 21.07
C SER A 498 29.02 -10.55 19.67
N VAL A 499 28.07 -10.35 18.75
CA VAL A 499 28.24 -10.72 17.34
C VAL A 499 28.37 -9.47 16.49
N SER A 500 29.60 -9.12 16.13
CA SER A 500 29.89 -7.96 15.29
C SER A 500 29.75 -8.22 13.79
N ASP A 501 29.85 -9.48 13.34
CA ASP A 501 29.70 -9.84 11.93
C ASP A 501 28.22 -9.88 11.53
N PRO A 502 27.75 -9.02 10.62
CA PRO A 502 26.38 -9.05 10.12
C PRO A 502 25.96 -10.41 9.56
N ALA A 503 26.86 -11.24 9.04
CA ALA A 503 26.52 -12.54 8.48
C ALA A 503 26.24 -13.62 9.55
N LEU A 504 26.63 -13.39 10.81
CA LEU A 504 26.56 -14.36 11.91
C LEU A 504 25.50 -14.05 12.96
N VAL A 505 24.60 -13.09 12.69
CA VAL A 505 23.49 -12.75 13.60
C VAL A 505 22.77 -14.03 14.02
N PRO A 506 22.65 -14.34 15.33
CA PRO A 506 22.02 -15.56 15.83
C PRO A 506 20.50 -15.39 15.98
N PHE A 507 19.80 -16.51 16.22
CA PHE A 507 18.41 -16.46 16.68
C PHE A 507 18.26 -15.63 17.96
N GLY A 508 17.06 -15.08 18.18
CA GLY A 508 16.75 -14.33 19.39
C GLY A 508 16.85 -15.20 20.66
N PRO A 509 17.10 -14.59 21.84
CA PRO A 509 17.16 -15.32 23.10
C PRO A 509 15.93 -16.22 23.32
N GLY A 510 16.17 -17.51 23.58
CA GLY A 510 15.10 -18.49 23.80
C GLY A 510 14.30 -18.88 22.55
N LYS A 511 14.78 -18.55 21.35
CA LYS A 511 14.14 -18.91 20.07
C LYS A 511 14.99 -19.94 19.32
N THR A 512 14.30 -20.81 18.58
CA THR A 512 14.92 -21.81 17.69
C THR A 512 14.86 -21.43 16.21
N GLU A 513 14.20 -20.31 15.90
CA GLU A 513 14.00 -19.80 14.53
C GLU A 513 13.87 -18.27 14.53
N TYR A 514 14.13 -17.65 13.37
CA TYR A 514 13.83 -16.24 13.15
C TYR A 514 12.33 -16.02 12.99
N ASN A 515 11.80 -14.97 13.60
CA ASN A 515 10.41 -14.57 13.43
C ASN A 515 10.29 -13.04 13.52
N SER A 516 9.15 -12.53 13.07
CA SER A 516 8.84 -11.11 13.00
C SER A 516 7.87 -10.67 14.10
N ASP A 517 7.94 -11.30 15.28
CA ASP A 517 7.16 -10.91 16.45
C ASP A 517 7.72 -9.60 17.05
N LEU A 518 7.04 -8.49 16.76
CA LEU A 518 7.43 -7.15 17.18
C LEU A 518 6.70 -6.66 18.45
N SER A 519 5.85 -7.51 19.04
CA SER A 519 5.11 -7.19 20.26
C SER A 519 6.06 -6.98 21.45
N GLN A 520 5.65 -6.23 22.48
CA GLN A 520 6.43 -6.06 23.72
C GLN A 520 6.97 -7.37 24.31
N ALA A 521 6.20 -8.46 24.22
CA ALA A 521 6.59 -9.75 24.77
C ALA A 521 7.51 -10.57 23.83
N GLY A 522 7.47 -10.29 22.52
CA GLY A 522 8.15 -11.07 21.50
C GLY A 522 9.43 -10.44 20.95
N ILE A 523 9.51 -9.12 20.96
CA ILE A 523 10.63 -8.38 20.38
C ILE A 523 11.93 -8.66 21.13
N ARG A 524 12.98 -9.01 20.38
CA ARG A 524 14.35 -9.11 20.92
C ARG A 524 15.01 -7.73 20.99
N ASN A 525 15.86 -7.51 21.98
CA ASN A 525 16.60 -6.26 22.20
C ASN A 525 18.11 -6.50 22.46
N ASP A 526 18.60 -7.66 22.06
CA ASP A 526 20.01 -8.08 22.15
C ASP A 526 20.84 -7.50 21.00
N TYR A 527 20.83 -6.16 20.86
CA TYR A 527 21.48 -5.42 19.79
C TYR A 527 22.99 -5.68 19.67
N GLU A 528 23.65 -6.13 20.75
CA GLU A 528 25.03 -6.60 20.76
C GLU A 528 25.27 -7.75 19.77
N ASN A 529 24.22 -8.43 19.30
CA ASN A 529 24.30 -9.57 18.39
C ASN A 529 23.80 -9.26 16.96
N TRP A 530 23.43 -8.02 16.65
CA TRP A 530 22.81 -7.67 15.36
C TRP A 530 23.79 -7.33 14.25
N GLY A 531 25.10 -7.44 14.51
CA GLY A 531 26.15 -7.06 13.57
C GLY A 531 26.42 -5.55 13.57
N LYS A 532 27.68 -5.19 13.33
CA LYS A 532 28.14 -3.80 13.30
C LYS A 532 27.46 -3.03 12.16
N GLY A 533 27.02 -1.81 12.44
CA GLY A 533 26.43 -0.90 11.45
C GLY A 533 24.92 -1.08 11.25
N PHE A 534 24.30 -2.06 11.89
CA PHE A 534 22.85 -2.22 11.84
C PHE A 534 22.14 -1.07 12.52
N ILE A 535 21.08 -0.55 11.89
CA ILE A 535 20.12 0.35 12.51
C ILE A 535 18.78 0.22 11.77
N SER A 536 17.73 -0.04 12.52
CA SER A 536 16.34 -0.09 12.06
C SER A 536 15.42 0.09 13.25
N ALA A 537 14.14 0.35 12.99
CA ALA A 537 13.12 0.40 14.01
C ALA A 537 12.67 -1.00 14.49
N TYR A 538 13.31 -2.08 14.02
CA TYR A 538 13.07 -3.46 14.45
C TYR A 538 14.35 -4.30 14.33
N PRO A 539 14.43 -5.47 15.00
CA PRO A 539 15.57 -6.39 14.93
C PRO A 539 15.83 -6.95 13.52
N PRO A 540 17.02 -7.48 13.22
CA PRO A 540 17.41 -7.89 11.86
C PRO A 540 16.61 -9.07 11.28
N ASP A 541 15.82 -9.77 12.09
CA ASP A 541 15.12 -11.01 11.74
C ASP A 541 14.34 -10.94 10.42
N GLN A 542 13.63 -9.85 10.12
CA GLN A 542 12.88 -9.73 8.86
C GLN A 542 13.78 -9.82 7.61
N PHE A 543 15.00 -9.27 7.68
CA PHE A 543 15.97 -9.36 6.59
C PHE A 543 16.40 -10.81 6.39
N ILE A 544 16.72 -11.50 7.48
CA ILE A 544 17.17 -12.89 7.46
C ILE A 544 16.04 -13.83 7.00
N MET A 545 14.81 -13.56 7.42
CA MET A 545 13.62 -14.28 6.97
C MET A 545 13.41 -14.12 5.46
N LEU A 546 13.62 -12.91 4.89
CA LEU A 546 13.54 -12.71 3.44
C LEU A 546 14.59 -13.52 2.68
N GLU A 547 15.82 -13.58 3.20
CA GLU A 547 16.92 -14.39 2.63
C GLU A 547 16.55 -15.89 2.59
N ASN A 548 15.68 -16.33 3.50
CA ASN A 548 15.13 -17.68 3.59
C ASN A 548 13.74 -17.84 2.94
N GLY A 549 13.29 -16.85 2.16
CA GLY A 549 12.08 -16.96 1.33
C GLY A 549 10.76 -16.58 1.98
N ALA A 550 10.79 -15.92 3.15
CA ALA A 550 9.59 -15.42 3.81
C ALA A 550 8.77 -14.51 2.89
N LYS A 551 7.44 -14.57 3.05
CA LYS A 551 6.47 -13.85 2.22
C LYS A 551 5.85 -12.68 2.96
N TYR A 552 5.19 -11.81 2.20
CA TYR A 552 4.50 -10.67 2.75
C TYR A 552 3.32 -11.11 3.63
N GLY A 553 3.18 -10.49 4.80
CA GLY A 553 1.97 -10.59 5.61
C GLY A 553 2.17 -10.26 7.10
N GLY A 554 1.10 -10.43 7.88
CA GLY A 554 0.98 -10.03 9.27
C GLY A 554 1.39 -11.11 10.29
N GLN A 555 1.54 -12.37 9.88
CA GLN A 555 1.93 -13.46 10.79
C GLN A 555 3.39 -13.37 11.23
N LYS A 556 3.74 -14.05 12.32
CA LYS A 556 5.13 -14.10 12.86
C LYS A 556 6.12 -14.76 11.91
N THR A 557 5.63 -15.59 10.99
CA THR A 557 6.41 -16.26 9.94
C THR A 557 6.48 -15.46 8.64
N GLN A 558 5.84 -14.28 8.61
CA GLN A 558 5.75 -13.39 7.44
C GLN A 558 6.47 -12.06 7.73
N ILE A 559 6.75 -11.28 6.70
CA ILE A 559 7.52 -10.03 6.78
C ILE A 559 6.84 -8.89 6.01
N TRP A 560 7.33 -7.67 6.15
CA TRP A 560 6.89 -6.55 5.33
C TRP A 560 8.08 -5.69 4.87
N ALA A 561 8.45 -5.86 3.59
CA ALA A 561 9.38 -5.01 2.84
C ALA A 561 10.60 -4.49 3.63
N PRO A 562 11.46 -5.35 4.22
CA PRO A 562 12.48 -4.89 5.14
C PRO A 562 13.55 -4.00 4.49
N TYR A 563 13.87 -4.22 3.22
CA TYR A 563 14.81 -3.36 2.49
C TYR A 563 14.16 -2.05 2.03
N TYR A 564 12.83 -1.97 1.87
CA TYR A 564 12.13 -0.71 1.60
C TYR A 564 12.24 0.27 2.76
N THR A 565 12.09 -0.20 4.00
CA THR A 565 12.20 0.66 5.20
C THR A 565 13.64 1.15 5.35
N LEU A 566 14.61 0.25 5.15
CA LEU A 566 16.04 0.56 5.19
C LEU A 566 16.42 1.60 4.13
N HIS A 567 15.87 1.48 2.92
CA HIS A 567 16.02 2.47 1.86
C HIS A 567 15.58 3.87 2.32
N LYS A 568 14.43 4.02 3.00
CA LYS A 568 13.97 5.36 3.43
C LYS A 568 14.94 5.98 4.43
N ILE A 569 15.40 5.19 5.38
CA ILE A 569 16.34 5.66 6.42
C ILE A 569 17.66 6.06 5.76
N LEU A 570 18.17 5.22 4.85
CA LEU A 570 19.41 5.47 4.14
C LEU A 570 19.32 6.72 3.24
N ALA A 571 18.25 6.86 2.45
CA ALA A 571 18.00 8.03 1.63
C ALA A 571 17.94 9.31 2.48
N GLY A 572 17.19 9.28 3.58
CA GLY A 572 17.09 10.42 4.49
C GLY A 572 18.42 10.84 5.12
N LEU A 573 19.27 9.89 5.51
CA LEU A 573 20.60 10.19 6.04
C LEU A 573 21.53 10.78 4.96
N ILE A 574 21.48 10.26 3.74
CA ILE A 574 22.23 10.81 2.60
C ILE A 574 21.75 12.23 2.29
N ASP A 575 20.43 12.48 2.27
CA ASP A 575 19.86 13.80 2.02
C ASP A 575 20.30 14.82 3.08
N VAL A 576 20.29 14.43 4.37
CA VAL A 576 20.83 15.28 5.45
C VAL A 576 22.31 15.57 5.22
N TYR A 577 23.12 14.57 4.83
CA TYR A 577 24.53 14.78 4.52
C TYR A 577 24.75 15.73 3.32
N GLU A 578 24.06 15.51 2.21
CA GLU A 578 24.23 16.33 1.00
C GLU A 578 23.81 17.79 1.23
N VAL A 579 22.80 18.04 2.10
CA VAL A 579 22.33 19.40 2.40
C VAL A 579 23.16 20.11 3.48
N THR A 580 23.73 19.39 4.44
CA THR A 580 24.37 19.99 5.65
C THR A 580 25.85 19.66 5.83
N GLY A 581 26.36 18.65 5.15
CA GLY A 581 27.70 18.08 5.38
C GLY A 581 27.84 17.25 6.66
N ASN A 582 26.73 16.90 7.34
CA ASN A 582 26.75 16.21 8.63
C ASN A 582 27.44 14.84 8.56
N LYS A 583 28.65 14.74 9.13
CA LYS A 583 29.49 13.54 9.07
C LYS A 583 28.94 12.36 9.86
N LYS A 584 28.14 12.59 10.91
CA LYS A 584 27.46 11.49 11.61
C LYS A 584 26.40 10.86 10.72
N ALA A 585 25.63 11.66 9.98
CA ALA A 585 24.64 11.14 9.03
C ALA A 585 25.30 10.24 7.98
N LEU A 586 26.43 10.70 7.40
CA LEU A 586 27.22 9.88 6.48
C LEU A 586 27.74 8.60 7.13
N ALA A 587 28.29 8.67 8.35
CA ALA A 587 28.82 7.50 9.04
C ALA A 587 27.75 6.43 9.32
N VAL A 588 26.52 6.83 9.67
CA VAL A 588 25.39 5.90 9.81
C VAL A 588 25.03 5.28 8.46
N ALA A 589 24.93 6.10 7.40
CA ALA A 589 24.62 5.62 6.06
C ALA A 589 25.64 4.61 5.53
N GLU A 590 26.94 4.87 5.73
CA GLU A 590 28.02 3.93 5.38
C GLU A 590 27.91 2.63 6.19
N GLY A 591 27.68 2.72 7.51
CA GLY A 591 27.52 1.55 8.37
C GLY A 591 26.33 0.67 7.96
N MET A 592 25.21 1.29 7.60
CA MET A 592 24.04 0.57 7.07
C MET A 592 24.37 -0.16 5.77
N ASN A 593 25.04 0.52 4.83
CA ASN A 593 25.42 -0.09 3.55
C ASN A 593 26.41 -1.25 3.75
N ASP A 594 27.41 -1.08 4.61
CA ASP A 594 28.39 -2.12 4.93
C ASP A 594 27.74 -3.34 5.60
N TRP A 595 26.74 -3.13 6.47
CA TRP A 595 25.94 -4.21 7.05
C TRP A 595 25.18 -5.01 5.98
N VAL A 596 24.53 -4.30 5.04
CA VAL A 596 23.82 -4.91 3.91
C VAL A 596 24.79 -5.69 3.02
N TYR A 597 25.94 -5.10 2.69
CA TYR A 597 26.97 -5.75 1.88
C TYR A 597 27.43 -7.06 2.52
N ALA A 598 27.75 -7.04 3.81
CA ALA A 598 28.26 -8.21 4.53
C ALA A 598 27.28 -9.39 4.50
N ARG A 599 25.97 -9.13 4.48
CA ARG A 599 24.94 -10.17 4.37
C ARG A 599 24.69 -10.59 2.92
N LEU A 600 24.28 -9.65 2.07
CA LEU A 600 23.83 -9.96 0.71
C LEU A 600 24.97 -10.53 -0.16
N SER A 601 26.23 -10.16 0.10
CA SER A 601 27.38 -10.72 -0.64
C SER A 601 27.63 -12.21 -0.39
N LYS A 602 26.98 -12.81 0.62
CA LYS A 602 27.07 -14.25 0.92
C LYS A 602 25.97 -15.08 0.27
N LEU A 603 24.95 -14.44 -0.31
CA LEU A 603 23.80 -15.15 -0.86
C LEU A 603 24.08 -15.62 -2.29
N PRO A 604 23.60 -16.83 -2.67
CA PRO A 604 23.58 -17.26 -4.07
C PRO A 604 22.80 -16.28 -4.94
N LYS A 605 23.20 -16.15 -6.21
CA LYS A 605 22.54 -15.26 -7.17
C LYS A 605 21.06 -15.62 -7.35
N GLU A 606 20.74 -16.90 -7.34
CA GLU A 606 19.37 -17.42 -7.46
C GLU A 606 18.49 -16.99 -6.27
N THR A 607 19.08 -16.87 -5.07
CA THR A 607 18.38 -16.39 -3.88
C THR A 607 18.05 -14.90 -4.02
N LEU A 608 19.01 -14.07 -4.43
CA LEU A 608 18.78 -12.65 -4.70
C LEU A 608 17.68 -12.44 -5.76
N ILE A 609 17.73 -13.19 -6.86
CA ILE A 609 16.69 -13.16 -7.91
C ILE A 609 15.32 -13.50 -7.32
N LYS A 610 15.20 -14.55 -6.50
CA LYS A 610 13.92 -14.92 -5.86
C LYS A 610 13.43 -13.86 -4.87
N MET A 611 14.33 -13.26 -4.10
CA MET A 611 13.99 -12.19 -3.15
C MET A 611 13.36 -11.00 -3.88
N TRP A 612 14.06 -10.43 -4.87
CA TRP A 612 13.63 -9.21 -5.56
C TRP A 612 12.37 -9.38 -6.42
N ASN A 613 12.07 -10.61 -6.83
CA ASN A 613 10.83 -10.95 -7.52
C ASN A 613 9.66 -11.30 -6.58
N THR A 614 9.88 -11.35 -5.27
CA THR A 614 8.81 -11.64 -4.30
C THR A 614 7.95 -10.38 -4.10
N TYR A 615 6.64 -10.53 -4.29
CA TYR A 615 5.65 -9.47 -4.09
C TYR A 615 5.69 -8.90 -2.67
N ILE A 616 5.90 -7.57 -2.57
CA ILE A 616 6.00 -6.75 -1.36
C ILE A 616 7.11 -7.14 -0.36
N ALA A 617 7.22 -8.40 0.03
CA ALA A 617 8.32 -8.84 0.91
C ALA A 617 9.70 -8.59 0.28
N GLY A 618 9.80 -8.73 -1.05
CA GLY A 618 10.99 -8.41 -1.83
C GLY A 618 11.15 -6.94 -2.18
N GLU A 619 10.23 -6.07 -1.77
CA GLU A 619 10.32 -4.64 -2.07
C GLU A 619 11.50 -4.02 -1.33
N TYR A 620 12.44 -3.48 -2.10
CA TYR A 620 13.62 -2.79 -1.59
C TYR A 620 13.61 -1.28 -1.88
N GLY A 621 12.54 -0.75 -2.50
CA GLY A 621 12.51 0.64 -2.96
C GLY A 621 13.71 0.97 -3.84
N GLY A 622 14.47 2.02 -3.50
CA GLY A 622 15.64 2.50 -4.23
C GLY A 622 16.96 2.14 -3.55
N MET A 623 17.10 0.96 -2.94
CA MET A 623 18.38 0.54 -2.33
C MET A 623 19.56 0.56 -3.32
N ASN A 624 19.30 0.23 -4.59
CA ASN A 624 20.29 0.38 -5.67
C ASN A 624 20.68 1.86 -5.88
N GLU A 625 19.71 2.77 -5.90
CA GLU A 625 19.94 4.22 -5.97
C GLU A 625 20.80 4.71 -4.80
N THR A 626 20.40 4.44 -3.56
CA THR A 626 21.08 4.98 -2.37
C THR A 626 22.50 4.44 -2.22
N SER A 627 22.72 3.17 -2.57
CA SER A 627 24.06 2.56 -2.54
C SER A 627 24.97 3.15 -3.63
N ALA A 628 24.41 3.43 -4.83
CA ALA A 628 25.12 4.10 -5.91
C ALA A 628 25.45 5.57 -5.55
N ARG A 629 24.50 6.30 -4.93
CA ARG A 629 24.74 7.65 -4.39
C ARG A 629 25.85 7.64 -3.34
N LEU A 630 25.86 6.66 -2.43
CA LEU A 630 26.94 6.49 -1.46
C LEU A 630 28.29 6.24 -2.13
N TYR A 631 28.34 5.40 -3.16
CA TYR A 631 29.57 5.21 -3.93
C TYR A 631 30.06 6.53 -4.55
N ARG A 632 29.16 7.33 -5.13
CA ARG A 632 29.50 8.66 -5.66
C ARG A 632 30.04 9.61 -4.58
N ILE A 633 29.56 9.50 -3.34
CA ILE A 633 29.99 10.32 -2.20
C ILE A 633 31.35 9.86 -1.64
N THR A 634 31.59 8.55 -1.53
CA THR A 634 32.72 8.01 -0.77
C THR A 634 33.82 7.37 -1.63
N GLY A 635 33.53 6.98 -2.87
CA GLY A 635 34.42 6.23 -3.75
C GLY A 635 34.66 4.77 -3.35
N LYS A 636 34.00 4.26 -2.29
CA LYS A 636 34.20 2.89 -1.79
C LYS A 636 33.58 1.84 -2.71
N GLN A 637 34.40 0.95 -3.26
CA GLN A 637 33.94 -0.10 -4.19
C GLN A 637 32.89 -1.05 -3.57
N SER A 638 32.93 -1.28 -2.25
CA SER A 638 31.89 -2.05 -1.55
C SER A 638 30.50 -1.43 -1.73
N HIS A 639 30.37 -0.10 -1.82
CA HIS A 639 29.08 0.56 -2.02
C HIS A 639 28.53 0.31 -3.44
N LEU A 640 29.39 0.36 -4.46
CA LEU A 640 29.00 0.01 -5.82
C LEU A 640 28.61 -1.47 -5.94
N ALA A 641 29.40 -2.35 -5.32
CA ALA A 641 29.07 -3.77 -5.27
C ALA A 641 27.74 -4.03 -4.55
N THR A 642 27.46 -3.29 -3.46
CA THR A 642 26.16 -3.35 -2.76
C THR A 642 25.02 -2.94 -3.68
N ALA A 643 25.18 -1.85 -4.42
CA ALA A 643 24.17 -1.37 -5.36
C ALA A 643 23.80 -2.44 -6.41
N GLN A 644 24.79 -3.17 -6.91
CA GLN A 644 24.62 -4.26 -7.89
C GLN A 644 23.90 -5.48 -7.31
N LEU A 645 24.00 -5.74 -6.01
CA LEU A 645 23.28 -6.86 -5.36
C LEU A 645 21.75 -6.65 -5.37
N PHE A 646 21.28 -5.43 -5.60
CA PHE A 646 19.86 -5.09 -5.74
C PHE A 646 19.34 -5.14 -7.18
N ASP A 647 20.15 -5.54 -8.17
CA ASP A 647 19.68 -5.65 -9.55
C ASP A 647 18.53 -6.66 -9.64
N ASN A 648 17.34 -6.17 -9.98
CA ASN A 648 16.18 -7.03 -10.25
C ASN A 648 16.35 -7.68 -11.63
N THR A 649 17.18 -8.74 -11.67
CA THR A 649 17.64 -9.38 -12.90
C THR A 649 16.48 -9.73 -13.85
N ARG A 650 15.36 -10.24 -13.32
CA ARG A 650 14.20 -10.60 -14.13
C ARG A 650 13.57 -9.38 -14.80
N VAL A 651 13.34 -8.30 -14.06
CA VAL A 651 12.69 -7.10 -14.61
C VAL A 651 13.63 -6.30 -15.52
N PHE A 652 14.88 -6.14 -15.10
CA PHE A 652 15.85 -5.33 -15.84
C PHE A 652 16.40 -6.05 -17.08
N PHE A 653 16.76 -7.32 -16.92
CA PHE A 653 17.59 -8.06 -17.89
C PHE A 653 16.94 -9.37 -18.37
N GLY A 654 15.80 -9.75 -17.79
CA GLY A 654 15.09 -11.01 -18.06
C GLY A 654 15.75 -12.25 -17.46
N ASP A 655 17.06 -12.37 -17.60
CA ASP A 655 17.86 -13.50 -17.11
C ASP A 655 19.30 -13.07 -16.77
N THR A 656 20.10 -14.02 -16.30
CA THR A 656 21.50 -13.79 -15.89
C THR A 656 22.46 -13.54 -17.06
N ASN A 657 22.04 -13.82 -18.30
CA ASN A 657 22.79 -13.54 -19.54
C ASN A 657 22.37 -12.20 -20.17
N HIS A 658 21.41 -11.51 -19.56
CA HIS A 658 20.86 -10.24 -20.01
C HIS A 658 20.29 -10.29 -21.43
N SER A 659 19.65 -11.41 -21.77
CA SER A 659 19.15 -11.66 -23.12
C SER A 659 17.79 -10.99 -23.40
N HIS A 660 17.12 -10.46 -22.37
CA HIS A 660 15.72 -10.03 -22.41
C HIS A 660 15.47 -8.82 -21.47
N GLY A 661 14.21 -8.56 -21.09
CA GLY A 661 13.82 -7.59 -20.07
C GLY A 661 13.78 -6.15 -20.57
N LEU A 662 13.66 -5.21 -19.63
CA LEU A 662 13.58 -3.78 -19.95
C LEU A 662 14.80 -3.26 -20.70
N ALA A 663 16.00 -3.80 -20.46
CA ALA A 663 17.21 -3.44 -21.20
C ALA A 663 17.09 -3.73 -22.71
N LYS A 664 16.21 -4.68 -23.09
CA LYS A 664 15.89 -5.09 -24.46
C LYS A 664 14.57 -4.52 -24.98
N ASN A 665 14.04 -3.51 -24.29
CA ASN A 665 12.75 -2.87 -24.57
C ASN A 665 11.55 -3.84 -24.49
N VAL A 666 11.71 -4.95 -23.75
CA VAL A 666 10.62 -5.89 -23.48
C VAL A 666 9.82 -5.43 -22.27
N ASP A 667 8.51 -5.33 -22.44
CA ASP A 667 7.58 -4.93 -21.41
C ASP A 667 7.26 -6.09 -20.45
N ILE A 668 8.05 -6.18 -19.38
CA ILE A 668 7.95 -7.24 -18.38
C ILE A 668 7.31 -6.77 -17.06
N PHE A 669 6.83 -5.53 -16.99
CA PHE A 669 6.25 -4.94 -15.77
C PHE A 669 4.72 -4.89 -15.75
N ARG A 670 4.08 -5.49 -16.75
CA ARG A 670 2.62 -5.71 -16.83
C ARG A 670 2.08 -6.32 -15.53
N GLY A 671 1.08 -5.67 -14.94
CA GLY A 671 0.43 -6.16 -13.71
C GLY A 671 1.29 -6.13 -12.45
N LEU A 672 2.55 -5.68 -12.51
CA LEU A 672 3.42 -5.61 -11.34
C LEU A 672 3.04 -4.43 -10.44
N HIS A 673 3.33 -4.55 -9.14
CA HIS A 673 3.15 -3.48 -8.16
C HIS A 673 4.02 -2.27 -8.53
N ALA A 674 3.38 -1.15 -8.87
CA ALA A 674 4.04 0.00 -9.48
C ALA A 674 5.08 0.61 -8.53
N ASN A 675 4.70 0.88 -7.28
CA ASN A 675 5.59 1.51 -6.31
C ASN A 675 6.77 0.62 -5.90
N GLN A 676 6.64 -0.71 -6.01
CA GLN A 676 7.76 -1.61 -5.75
C GLN A 676 8.83 -1.48 -6.83
N HIS A 677 8.45 -1.24 -8.08
CA HIS A 677 9.35 -1.30 -9.24
C HIS A 677 9.87 0.07 -9.68
N ILE A 678 9.07 1.15 -9.61
CA ILE A 678 9.49 2.49 -10.07
C ILE A 678 10.79 2.98 -9.38
N PRO A 679 10.95 2.88 -8.05
CA PRO A 679 12.21 3.28 -7.40
C PRO A 679 13.42 2.47 -7.86
N GLN A 680 13.22 1.19 -8.24
CA GLN A 680 14.29 0.35 -8.79
C GLN A 680 14.77 0.92 -10.13
N ILE A 681 13.82 1.36 -10.97
CA ILE A 681 14.11 2.01 -12.25
C ILE A 681 14.83 3.34 -12.04
N VAL A 682 14.43 4.15 -11.07
CA VAL A 682 15.18 5.37 -10.68
C VAL A 682 16.61 5.02 -10.27
N GLY A 683 16.80 3.95 -9.49
CA GLY A 683 18.14 3.48 -9.16
C GLY A 683 18.96 3.02 -10.37
N SER A 684 18.33 2.52 -11.44
CA SER A 684 19.06 2.15 -12.66
C SER A 684 19.73 3.37 -13.33
N ILE A 685 19.12 4.56 -13.31
CA ILE A 685 19.78 5.74 -13.90
C ILE A 685 20.98 6.21 -13.06
N GLU A 686 20.92 6.11 -11.73
CA GLU A 686 22.09 6.40 -10.87
C GLU A 686 23.16 5.32 -11.04
N MET A 687 22.78 4.05 -11.23
CA MET A 687 23.72 2.98 -11.58
C MET A 687 24.44 3.24 -12.90
N TYR A 688 23.74 3.73 -13.92
CA TYR A 688 24.37 4.17 -15.16
C TYR A 688 25.39 5.28 -14.91
N ARG A 689 25.01 6.30 -14.12
CA ARG A 689 25.88 7.44 -13.79
C ARG A 689 27.20 7.02 -13.15
N VAL A 690 27.19 6.00 -12.29
CA VAL A 690 28.39 5.59 -11.54
C VAL A 690 29.17 4.45 -12.20
N SER A 691 28.54 3.66 -13.07
CA SER A 691 29.17 2.48 -13.71
C SER A 691 29.47 2.66 -15.20
N ASN A 692 28.85 3.64 -15.86
CA ASN A 692 28.86 3.84 -17.31
C ASN A 692 28.38 2.63 -18.13
N LYS A 693 27.64 1.68 -17.53
CA LYS A 693 27.11 0.51 -18.25
C LYS A 693 25.84 0.86 -19.02
N PRO A 694 25.82 0.74 -20.37
CA PRO A 694 24.68 1.16 -21.20
C PRO A 694 23.34 0.49 -20.88
N GLU A 695 23.38 -0.74 -20.37
CA GLU A 695 22.18 -1.52 -20.05
C GLU A 695 21.29 -0.85 -19.00
N TYR A 696 21.87 -0.23 -17.97
CA TYR A 696 21.10 0.47 -16.95
C TYR A 696 20.38 1.71 -17.51
N TYR A 697 21.03 2.45 -18.42
CA TYR A 697 20.36 3.54 -19.14
C TYR A 697 19.19 3.01 -19.96
N LYS A 698 19.38 1.91 -20.70
CA LYS A 698 18.30 1.29 -21.50
C LYS A 698 17.11 0.86 -20.64
N VAL A 699 17.34 0.32 -19.44
CA VAL A 699 16.27 -0.03 -18.49
C VAL A 699 15.43 1.20 -18.16
N ALA A 700 16.04 2.30 -17.72
CA ALA A 700 15.34 3.53 -17.38
C ALA A 700 14.59 4.15 -18.57
N ASP A 701 15.28 4.27 -19.71
CA ASP A 701 14.75 4.94 -20.90
C ASP A 701 13.59 4.15 -21.54
N ASN A 702 13.71 2.82 -21.65
CA ASN A 702 12.62 1.98 -22.15
C ASN A 702 11.43 1.96 -21.19
N PHE A 703 11.67 1.86 -19.88
CA PHE A 703 10.59 1.94 -18.89
C PHE A 703 9.85 3.27 -18.97
N TRP A 704 10.58 4.40 -18.97
CA TRP A 704 9.97 5.73 -19.01
C TRP A 704 9.12 5.93 -20.27
N ASN A 705 9.66 5.54 -21.43
CA ASN A 705 8.92 5.60 -22.69
C ASN A 705 7.60 4.82 -22.63
N LYS A 706 7.63 3.58 -22.14
CA LYS A 706 6.41 2.76 -22.01
C LYS A 706 5.46 3.30 -20.96
N ALA A 707 5.95 3.66 -19.78
CA ALA A 707 5.13 4.11 -18.67
C ALA A 707 4.34 5.39 -19.01
N VAL A 708 5.00 6.38 -19.61
CA VAL A 708 4.35 7.64 -20.02
C VAL A 708 3.34 7.40 -21.14
N ASN A 709 3.68 6.56 -22.11
CA ASN A 709 2.83 6.39 -23.27
C ASN A 709 1.67 5.42 -23.05
N ASP A 710 1.82 4.36 -22.25
CA ASP A 710 0.90 3.22 -22.23
C ASP A 710 0.29 2.92 -20.85
N TYR A 711 0.81 3.53 -19.78
CA TYR A 711 0.41 3.25 -18.40
C TYR A 711 -0.05 4.47 -17.59
N SER A 712 0.14 5.68 -18.12
CA SER A 712 -0.18 6.92 -17.40
C SER A 712 -1.59 7.42 -17.72
N TYR A 713 -2.31 7.87 -16.69
CA TYR A 713 -3.57 8.62 -16.84
C TYR A 713 -3.30 10.08 -17.20
N SER A 714 -4.34 10.83 -17.57
CA SER A 714 -4.26 12.25 -17.93
C SER A 714 -3.60 13.14 -16.86
N ILE A 715 -3.76 12.79 -15.58
CA ILE A 715 -3.12 13.50 -14.45
C ILE A 715 -1.63 13.13 -14.24
N GLY A 716 -1.07 12.25 -15.07
CA GLY A 716 0.31 11.76 -14.99
C GLY A 716 0.54 10.62 -13.99
N GLY A 717 -0.49 10.21 -13.25
CA GLY A 717 -0.41 9.05 -12.35
C GLY A 717 -0.33 7.72 -13.10
N VAL A 718 0.22 6.71 -12.43
CA VAL A 718 0.24 5.31 -12.87
C VAL A 718 -0.40 4.43 -11.78
N ALA A 719 -0.55 3.12 -12.03
CA ALA A 719 -1.27 2.16 -11.21
C ALA A 719 -2.80 2.22 -11.37
N GLY A 720 -3.61 1.87 -10.36
CA GLY A 720 -5.07 1.95 -10.49
C GLY A 720 -5.70 0.95 -11.45
N ALA A 721 -4.99 -0.13 -11.80
CA ALA A 721 -5.41 -1.01 -12.89
C ALA A 721 -6.76 -1.69 -12.61
N ARG A 722 -7.60 -1.77 -13.65
CA ARG A 722 -8.79 -2.64 -13.67
C ARG A 722 -8.41 -4.11 -13.88
N ASN A 723 -7.31 -4.34 -14.58
CA ASN A 723 -6.76 -5.67 -14.83
C ASN A 723 -5.24 -5.62 -14.62
N PRO A 724 -4.67 -6.25 -13.58
CA PRO A 724 -5.39 -6.85 -12.45
C PRO A 724 -6.15 -5.77 -11.69
N ALA A 725 -7.26 -6.11 -11.02
CA ALA A 725 -8.04 -5.15 -10.24
C ALA A 725 -7.31 -4.84 -8.91
N ASN A 726 -6.24 -4.06 -9.00
CA ASN A 726 -5.42 -3.66 -7.88
C ASN A 726 -4.98 -2.21 -8.11
N ALA A 727 -5.30 -1.35 -7.15
CA ALA A 727 -5.00 0.07 -7.20
C ALA A 727 -3.50 0.39 -7.24
N GLU A 728 -2.66 -0.56 -6.88
CA GLU A 728 -1.21 -0.39 -6.78
C GLU A 728 -0.45 -1.05 -7.94
N CYS A 729 -1.14 -1.76 -8.83
CA CYS A 729 -0.52 -2.44 -9.96
C CYS A 729 -0.64 -1.65 -11.26
N PHE A 730 0.38 -1.77 -12.11
CA PHE A 730 0.29 -1.40 -13.52
C PHE A 730 -0.83 -2.17 -14.23
N VAL A 731 -1.37 -1.62 -15.32
CA VAL A 731 -2.28 -2.37 -16.18
C VAL A 731 -1.59 -3.63 -16.73
N GLY A 732 -2.32 -4.73 -16.81
CA GLY A 732 -1.82 -6.01 -17.29
C GLY A 732 -1.68 -6.05 -18.80
N GLN A 733 -2.31 -5.11 -19.50
CA GLN A 733 -2.22 -4.92 -20.94
C GLN A 733 -1.89 -3.46 -21.23
N PRO A 734 -0.71 -3.15 -21.80
CA PRO A 734 -0.31 -1.78 -22.13
C PRO A 734 -1.27 -1.16 -23.16
N GLY A 735 -1.42 0.15 -23.12
CA GLY A 735 -2.22 0.90 -24.10
C GLY A 735 -3.74 0.77 -23.91
N THR A 736 -4.20 -0.11 -23.02
CA THR A 736 -5.64 -0.32 -22.73
C THR A 736 -6.36 0.93 -22.25
N LEU A 737 -5.64 1.84 -21.59
CA LEU A 737 -6.16 3.14 -21.14
C LEU A 737 -6.65 4.03 -22.29
N TYR A 738 -6.25 3.74 -23.53
CA TYR A 738 -6.53 4.55 -24.72
C TYR A 738 -7.46 3.85 -25.72
N GLU A 739 -8.01 2.68 -25.36
CA GLU A 739 -8.79 1.85 -26.29
C GLU A 739 -10.16 2.40 -26.64
N ASN A 740 -10.75 3.14 -25.71
CA ASN A 740 -12.10 3.69 -25.85
C ASN A 740 -12.10 5.10 -26.43
N GLY A 741 -10.96 5.62 -26.89
CA GLY A 741 -10.85 7.00 -27.36
C GLY A 741 -10.92 8.02 -26.22
N PHE A 742 -11.12 9.29 -26.58
CA PHE A 742 -11.42 10.37 -25.63
C PHE A 742 -12.93 10.53 -25.52
N SER A 743 -13.46 10.67 -24.29
CA SER A 743 -14.88 10.99 -24.10
C SER A 743 -15.20 12.41 -24.56
N GLU A 744 -16.43 12.64 -25.05
CA GLU A 744 -16.92 14.01 -25.20
C GLU A 744 -16.87 14.74 -23.86
N GLY A 745 -16.07 15.81 -23.80
CA GLY A 745 -15.83 16.60 -22.57
C GLY A 745 -14.40 16.49 -22.00
N GLY A 746 -13.55 15.59 -22.53
CA GLY A 746 -12.18 15.37 -22.06
C GLY A 746 -12.03 14.07 -21.32
#